data_AF-A0A537RSL4-F1
#
_entry.id   AF-A0A537RSL4-F1
#
_cell.length_a   1.000
_cell.length_b   1.000
_cell.length_c   1.000
_cell.angle_alpha   90.00
_cell.angle_beta   90.00
_cell.angle_gamma   90.00
#
_symmetry.space_group_name_H-M   'P 1'
#
loop_
_entity.id
_entity.type
_entity.pdbx_description
1 polymer ?
#
loop_
_entity_poly.entity_id
_entity_poly.type
_entity_poly.pdbx_seq_one_letter_code
_entity_poly.pdbx_strand_id
1 'polypeptide(L)'
;MTGRSATPLAIVALTLGGGLTAVLGDGYTPFVLALVALTTVVGVGLNILVGLSGQFSIGHVGFYAIGAYVVGILTMKGVSFWLALPAAGLVAGLVGTLLAVPAIRVSGPYLAMMTIAFAFIVEHGTIEWRELTGGQNGLMGIVQPSFGRALEGERGLSAISVALAGISLYLFHRLARGPWGKAMLAVRDSETAARAIGFNPVLVKTAAFGLSALFTGLAGGLFASLMAFVAPSLAVIVGGAGWTLGPVVGAIVTVVLPELISSLAEYRLLIFGALLLLVLWLAPEGVLGTLARRLGKPALRKADHADFDIASFLGRREHPTLAVEGLTIAFGGIRAATEVALTAQPGRVTAIIGPNGAGKTTVLNMIGGFYRPDAGSIRLGARELAGAPAWKAARAGIARTYQTTQLFASLGVLDNVLIGLRRGRLGNPMASAAAAPDQRIAEGLLAFVGYAGALDVPAAELAHVDRRLVEIARALATAPAVLLLDEPAAGLMRADKAALSAVLRRLADAGLAVILVEHDMALVMGISDHVVVLDAGRPIAAGGSDAVRNDAKVKEAYLGSGERRARARRVPLPESPQVELAADALAAGYGAVPVLQGVGFEVRRGELVALLGANGAGKSTVMRAVSGLLRPVTGGSICLGGESIEGLEAHRIAAGGVALVPEGRQVFPELSVRDNLMLGAYARRDGDVAAEAAALLERFPRLKQRLDGRAGLLSGGEQQMLAIARGLMARPRVLLLDEPS
;
A
#
# COMPACT_ATOMS: atom_id res chain seq x y z
N MET A 1 5.44 1.14 17.60
CA MET A 1 6.47 0.24 18.17
C MET A 1 7.12 0.90 19.39
N THR A 2 6.41 0.98 20.52
CA THR A 2 6.84 1.64 21.75
C THR A 2 7.22 0.56 22.79
N GLY A 3 8.48 0.60 23.25
CA GLY A 3 9.09 -0.43 24.10
C GLY A 3 10.53 -0.77 23.68
N ARG A 4 11.31 0.21 23.21
CA ARG A 4 12.59 -0.02 22.52
C ARG A 4 13.65 -0.74 23.39
N SER A 5 13.68 -0.55 24.71
CA SER A 5 14.71 -1.13 25.61
C SER A 5 14.23 -2.28 26.52
N ALA A 6 12.96 -2.32 26.94
CA ALA A 6 12.49 -3.27 27.95
C ALA A 6 12.10 -4.67 27.41
N THR A 7 11.87 -4.82 26.10
CA THR A 7 11.37 -6.09 25.54
C THR A 7 12.34 -7.27 25.68
N PRO A 8 13.66 -7.14 25.46
CA PRO A 8 14.59 -8.27 25.64
C PRO A 8 14.61 -8.76 27.09
N LEU A 9 14.60 -7.83 28.05
CA LEU A 9 14.50 -8.14 29.48
C LEU A 9 13.20 -8.87 29.80
N ALA A 10 12.07 -8.44 29.23
CA ALA A 10 10.79 -9.12 29.40
C ALA A 10 10.81 -10.55 28.81
N ILE A 11 11.42 -10.75 27.63
CA ILE A 11 11.57 -12.09 27.03
C ILE A 11 12.39 -13.00 27.95
N VAL A 12 13.52 -12.51 28.47
CA VAL A 12 14.37 -13.27 29.41
C VAL A 12 13.60 -13.59 30.69
N ALA A 13 12.91 -12.62 31.28
CA ALA A 13 12.13 -12.83 32.49
C ALA A 13 11.00 -13.86 32.29
N LEU A 14 10.25 -13.78 31.19
CA LEU A 14 9.21 -14.75 30.85
C LEU A 14 9.79 -16.15 30.60
N THR A 15 10.94 -16.25 29.95
CA THR A 15 11.60 -17.52 29.65
C THR A 15 12.12 -18.18 30.92
N LEU A 16 12.76 -17.41 31.82
CA LEU A 16 13.27 -17.91 33.10
C LEU A 16 12.13 -18.27 34.05
N GLY A 17 11.11 -17.42 34.15
CA GLY A 17 9.93 -17.69 34.98
C GLY A 17 9.17 -18.92 34.49
N GLY A 18 8.92 -19.04 33.18
CA GLY A 18 8.32 -20.22 32.59
C GLY A 18 9.18 -21.47 32.78
N GLY A 19 10.50 -21.37 32.60
CA GLY A 19 11.42 -22.49 32.81
C GLY A 19 11.40 -22.99 34.26
N LEU A 20 11.37 -22.07 35.22
CA LEU A 20 11.25 -22.41 36.64
C LEU A 20 9.92 -23.13 36.93
N THR A 21 8.80 -22.63 36.39
CA THR A 21 7.48 -23.28 36.52
C THR A 21 7.45 -24.65 35.83
N ALA A 22 8.15 -24.85 34.71
CA ALA A 22 8.23 -26.13 34.03
C ALA A 22 8.97 -27.19 34.86
N VAL A 23 9.99 -26.76 35.63
CA VAL A 23 10.80 -27.65 36.48
C VAL A 23 10.14 -27.93 37.82
N LEU A 24 9.56 -26.91 38.46
CA LEU A 24 8.94 -27.01 39.78
C LEU A 24 7.46 -27.42 39.73
N GLY A 25 6.84 -27.38 38.54
CA GLY A 25 5.43 -27.68 38.36
C GLY A 25 5.11 -29.17 38.49
N ASP A 26 3.98 -29.46 39.11
CA ASP A 26 3.45 -30.81 39.30
C ASP A 26 2.12 -31.00 38.54
N GLY A 27 1.79 -32.27 38.27
CA GLY A 27 0.54 -32.65 37.62
C GLY A 27 0.42 -32.11 36.20
N TYR A 28 -0.73 -31.48 35.90
CA TYR A 28 -1.10 -31.02 34.55
C TYR A 28 -0.44 -29.67 34.15
N THR A 29 0.22 -28.98 35.08
CA THR A 29 0.80 -27.64 34.84
C THR A 29 1.92 -27.63 33.78
N PRO A 30 2.92 -28.55 33.80
CA PRO A 30 3.95 -28.60 32.77
C PRO A 30 3.39 -28.82 31.36
N PHE A 31 2.34 -29.63 31.23
CA PHE A 31 1.65 -29.87 29.95
C PHE A 31 0.99 -28.60 29.39
N VAL A 32 0.18 -27.90 30.20
CA VAL A 32 -0.46 -26.63 29.78
C VAL A 32 0.60 -25.58 29.42
N LEU A 33 1.67 -25.50 30.21
CA LEU A 33 2.76 -24.57 29.94
C LEU A 33 3.48 -24.90 28.62
N ALA A 34 3.68 -26.18 28.32
CA ALA A 34 4.24 -26.62 27.04
C ALA A 34 3.33 -26.22 25.87
N LEU A 35 2.00 -26.38 26.00
CA LEU A 35 1.04 -25.93 25.00
C LEU A 35 1.11 -24.42 24.77
N VAL A 36 1.12 -23.61 25.83
CA VAL A 36 1.26 -22.15 25.73
C VAL A 36 2.56 -21.77 25.01
N ALA A 37 3.67 -22.44 25.35
CA ALA A 37 4.97 -22.19 24.74
C ALA A 37 5.00 -22.57 23.25
N LEU A 38 4.48 -23.74 22.87
CA LEU A 38 4.42 -24.16 21.47
C LEU A 38 3.46 -23.31 20.64
N THR A 39 2.29 -22.95 21.18
CA THR A 39 1.39 -21.98 20.53
C THR A 39 2.05 -20.61 20.38
N THR A 40 2.92 -20.20 21.32
CA THR A 40 3.73 -18.99 21.18
C THR A 40 4.70 -19.09 20.00
N VAL A 41 5.38 -20.23 19.82
CA VAL A 41 6.30 -20.45 18.67
C VAL A 41 5.55 -20.42 17.34
N VAL A 42 4.39 -21.08 17.26
CA VAL A 42 3.50 -21.00 16.07
C VAL A 42 3.05 -19.57 15.84
N GLY A 43 2.66 -18.87 16.92
CA GLY A 43 2.29 -17.47 16.89
C GLY A 43 3.43 -16.58 16.39
N VAL A 44 4.69 -16.84 16.76
CA VAL A 44 5.87 -16.15 16.20
C VAL A 44 5.98 -16.39 14.70
N GLY A 45 5.85 -17.64 14.25
CA GLY A 45 5.85 -17.99 12.83
C GLY A 45 4.76 -17.22 12.06
N LEU A 46 3.52 -17.26 12.54
CA LEU A 46 2.40 -16.51 11.98
C LEU A 46 2.61 -14.98 12.04
N ASN A 47 3.28 -14.46 13.07
CA ASN A 47 3.55 -13.04 13.22
C ASN A 47 4.60 -12.52 12.22
N ILE A 48 5.54 -13.37 11.79
CA ILE A 48 6.44 -13.04 10.66
C ILE A 48 5.61 -12.88 9.38
N LEU A 49 4.70 -13.82 9.12
CA LEU A 49 3.95 -13.86 7.87
C LEU A 49 2.86 -12.78 7.83
N VAL A 50 1.96 -12.77 8.81
CA VAL A 50 0.84 -11.83 8.90
C VAL A 50 1.34 -10.46 9.38
N GLY A 51 2.08 -10.43 10.48
CA GLY A 51 2.51 -9.19 11.13
C GLY A 51 3.52 -8.40 10.31
N LEU A 52 4.61 -9.02 9.84
CA LEU A 52 5.65 -8.28 9.11
C LEU A 52 5.38 -8.20 7.60
N SER A 53 4.88 -9.27 6.97
CA SER A 53 4.71 -9.31 5.51
C SER A 53 3.29 -9.09 5.00
N GLY A 54 2.28 -9.04 5.89
CA GLY A 54 0.87 -8.84 5.54
C GLY A 54 0.23 -10.01 4.79
N GLN A 55 0.83 -11.19 4.86
CA GLN A 55 0.33 -12.38 4.19
C GLN A 55 -0.57 -13.15 5.16
N PHE A 56 -1.86 -13.25 4.83
CA PHE A 56 -2.78 -14.04 5.62
C PHE A 56 -2.71 -15.51 5.21
N SER A 57 -2.56 -16.40 6.18
CA SER A 57 -2.49 -17.84 5.96
C SER A 57 -3.21 -18.60 7.07
N ILE A 58 -4.00 -19.58 6.64
CA ILE A 58 -4.80 -20.45 7.52
C ILE A 58 -4.20 -21.88 7.53
N GLY A 59 -3.32 -22.18 6.57
CA GLY A 59 -2.73 -23.50 6.35
C GLY A 59 -1.57 -23.90 7.26
N HIS A 60 -1.24 -23.10 8.28
CA HIS A 60 -0.06 -23.35 9.13
C HIS A 60 -0.11 -24.67 9.89
N VAL A 61 -1.32 -25.21 10.11
CA VAL A 61 -1.51 -26.57 10.66
C VAL A 61 -0.78 -27.63 9.83
N GLY A 62 -0.71 -27.47 8.50
CA GLY A 62 0.06 -28.39 7.63
C GLY A 62 1.56 -28.39 7.94
N PHE A 63 2.17 -27.22 8.18
CA PHE A 63 3.60 -27.15 8.55
C PHE A 63 3.86 -27.74 9.94
N TYR A 64 2.90 -27.58 10.83
CA TYR A 64 2.94 -28.17 12.16
C TYR A 64 2.93 -29.71 12.06
N ALA A 65 2.02 -30.27 11.27
CA ALA A 65 1.95 -31.71 11.00
C ALA A 65 3.24 -32.23 10.35
N ILE A 66 3.78 -31.55 9.34
CA ILE A 66 5.06 -31.91 8.72
C ILE A 66 6.17 -31.98 9.77
N GLY A 67 6.26 -30.99 10.65
CA GLY A 67 7.25 -30.98 11.72
C GLY A 67 7.12 -32.18 12.66
N ALA A 68 5.89 -32.49 13.08
CA ALA A 68 5.56 -33.63 13.93
C ALA A 68 6.01 -34.96 13.30
N TYR A 69 5.64 -35.20 12.04
CA TYR A 69 6.01 -36.41 11.32
C TYR A 69 7.51 -36.52 11.06
N VAL A 70 8.21 -35.42 10.73
CA VAL A 70 9.67 -35.47 10.52
C VAL A 70 10.39 -35.90 11.80
N VAL A 71 10.03 -35.35 12.96
CA VAL A 71 10.62 -35.79 14.25
C VAL A 71 10.27 -37.25 14.54
N GLY A 72 9.00 -37.63 14.40
CA GLY A 72 8.55 -39.01 14.64
C GLY A 72 9.30 -40.03 13.79
N ILE A 73 9.35 -39.82 12.46
CA ILE A 73 10.01 -40.73 11.52
C ILE A 73 11.52 -40.83 11.79
N LEU A 74 12.20 -39.70 12.01
CA LEU A 74 13.64 -39.69 12.22
C LEU A 74 14.03 -40.38 13.54
N THR A 75 13.29 -40.10 14.62
CA THR A 75 13.56 -40.70 15.94
C THR A 75 13.28 -42.20 15.97
N MET A 76 12.22 -42.66 15.30
CA MET A 76 11.95 -44.10 15.12
C MET A 76 13.05 -44.81 14.30
N LYS A 77 13.73 -44.11 13.40
CA LYS A 77 14.90 -44.60 12.65
C LYS A 77 16.22 -44.51 13.44
N GLY A 78 16.17 -44.15 14.71
CA GLY A 78 17.34 -44.04 15.59
C GLY A 78 18.13 -42.74 15.48
N VAL A 79 17.64 -41.74 14.73
CA VAL A 79 18.25 -40.40 14.72
C VAL A 79 17.95 -39.70 16.04
N SER A 80 18.97 -39.09 16.65
CA SER A 80 18.77 -38.36 17.90
C SER A 80 17.72 -37.25 17.77
N PHE A 81 16.89 -37.07 18.79
CA PHE A 81 15.88 -36.02 18.86
C PHE A 81 16.47 -34.63 18.55
N TRP A 82 17.69 -34.37 19.03
CA TRP A 82 18.41 -33.11 18.86
C TRP A 82 18.78 -32.77 17.42
N LEU A 83 18.92 -33.78 16.56
CA LEU A 83 19.10 -33.60 15.12
C LEU A 83 17.75 -33.60 14.39
N ALA A 84 16.80 -34.40 14.87
CA ALA A 84 15.47 -34.51 14.28
C ALA A 84 14.67 -33.20 14.39
N LEU A 85 14.77 -32.48 15.51
CA LEU A 85 14.03 -31.23 15.74
C LEU A 85 14.47 -30.10 14.78
N PRO A 86 15.76 -29.73 14.64
CA PRO A 86 16.19 -28.78 13.61
C PRO A 86 15.84 -29.25 12.18
N ALA A 87 15.95 -30.55 11.89
CA ALA A 87 15.57 -31.09 10.59
C ALA A 87 14.07 -30.87 10.29
N ALA A 88 13.19 -31.03 11.28
CA ALA A 88 11.76 -30.75 11.15
C ALA A 88 11.49 -29.28 10.78
N GLY A 89 12.17 -28.34 11.45
CA GLY A 89 12.10 -26.92 11.10
C GLY A 89 12.60 -26.64 9.66
N LEU A 90 13.72 -27.25 9.26
CA LEU A 90 14.29 -27.07 7.93
C LEU A 90 13.40 -27.64 6.82
N VAL A 91 12.85 -28.84 7.01
CA VAL A 91 11.93 -29.47 6.05
C VAL A 91 10.65 -28.64 5.93
N ALA A 92 10.03 -28.23 7.04
CA ALA A 92 8.86 -27.37 7.01
C ALA A 92 9.15 -26.02 6.32
N GLY A 93 10.31 -25.41 6.60
CA GLY A 93 10.76 -24.19 5.95
C GLY A 93 10.98 -24.33 4.44
N LEU A 94 11.52 -25.47 4.00
CA LEU A 94 11.70 -25.79 2.58
C LEU A 94 10.35 -25.96 1.87
N VAL A 95 9.42 -26.73 2.47
CA VAL A 95 8.07 -26.90 1.93
C VAL A 95 7.32 -25.57 1.90
N GLY A 96 7.46 -24.74 2.93
CA GLY A 96 6.89 -23.39 2.96
C GLY A 96 7.46 -22.49 1.87
N THR A 97 8.77 -22.55 1.65
CA THR A 97 9.46 -21.82 0.56
C THR A 97 8.96 -22.26 -0.81
N LEU A 98 8.73 -23.57 -1.00
CA LEU A 98 8.17 -24.13 -2.23
C LEU A 98 6.72 -23.65 -2.44
N LEU A 99 5.89 -23.71 -1.40
CA LEU A 99 4.49 -23.27 -1.43
C LEU A 99 4.37 -21.78 -1.74
N ALA A 100 5.36 -20.97 -1.31
CA ALA A 100 5.41 -19.54 -1.56
C ALA A 100 5.46 -19.20 -3.06
N VAL A 101 6.04 -20.06 -3.92
CA VAL A 101 6.22 -19.79 -5.35
C VAL A 101 4.89 -19.57 -6.10
N PRO A 102 3.91 -20.50 -6.04
CA PRO A 102 2.59 -20.25 -6.61
C PRO A 102 1.79 -19.24 -5.77
N ALA A 103 1.93 -19.26 -4.45
CA ALA A 103 1.23 -18.39 -3.52
C ALA A 103 1.48 -16.89 -3.76
N ILE A 104 2.69 -16.48 -4.13
CA ILE A 104 3.03 -15.06 -4.34
C ILE A 104 2.49 -14.53 -5.67
N ARG A 105 2.08 -15.40 -6.60
CA ARG A 105 1.41 -14.99 -7.84
C ARG A 105 -0.04 -14.58 -7.62
N VAL A 106 -0.61 -14.96 -6.48
CA VAL A 106 -2.00 -14.64 -6.10
C VAL A 106 -2.00 -13.62 -4.96
N SER A 107 -3.00 -12.75 -4.92
CA SER A 107 -3.10 -11.69 -3.92
C SER A 107 -4.34 -11.85 -3.04
N GLY A 108 -4.25 -11.40 -1.79
CA GLY A 108 -5.39 -11.33 -0.87
C GLY A 108 -6.00 -12.71 -0.54
N PRO A 109 -7.32 -12.90 -0.67
CA PRO A 109 -8.02 -14.12 -0.24
C PRO A 109 -7.53 -15.41 -0.90
N TYR A 110 -7.03 -15.32 -2.13
CA TYR A 110 -6.54 -16.49 -2.87
C TYR A 110 -5.34 -17.15 -2.20
N LEU A 111 -4.49 -16.37 -1.52
CA LEU A 111 -3.38 -16.91 -0.73
C LEU A 111 -3.91 -17.78 0.43
N ALA A 112 -4.94 -17.32 1.12
CA ALA A 112 -5.57 -18.06 2.20
C ALA A 112 -6.13 -19.40 1.70
N MET A 113 -6.87 -19.38 0.58
CA MET A 113 -7.40 -20.59 -0.06
C MET A 113 -6.31 -21.59 -0.46
N MET A 114 -5.21 -21.12 -1.06
CA MET A 114 -4.05 -21.97 -1.37
C MET A 114 -3.46 -22.62 -0.13
N THR A 115 -3.38 -21.88 0.99
CA THR A 115 -2.86 -22.43 2.24
C THR A 115 -3.81 -23.42 2.90
N ILE A 116 -5.13 -23.21 2.79
CA ILE A 116 -6.14 -24.18 3.23
C ILE A 116 -6.02 -25.48 2.43
N ALA A 117 -5.95 -25.38 1.10
CA ALA A 117 -5.77 -26.53 0.23
C ALA A 117 -4.48 -27.29 0.57
N PHE A 118 -3.38 -26.56 0.83
CA PHE A 118 -2.15 -27.16 1.32
C PHE A 118 -2.33 -27.93 2.63
N ALA A 119 -3.04 -27.36 3.62
CA ALA A 119 -3.30 -28.06 4.87
C ALA A 119 -4.10 -29.35 4.64
N PHE A 120 -5.13 -29.33 3.79
CA PHE A 120 -5.88 -30.52 3.42
C PHE A 120 -5.02 -31.57 2.70
N ILE A 121 -4.13 -31.14 1.79
CA ILE A 121 -3.20 -32.04 1.09
C ILE A 121 -2.28 -32.72 2.10
N VAL A 122 -1.75 -31.98 3.08
CA VAL A 122 -0.91 -32.55 4.13
C VAL A 122 -1.73 -33.53 4.98
N GLU A 123 -2.90 -33.12 5.46
CA GLU A 123 -3.78 -33.96 6.28
C GLU A 123 -4.15 -35.27 5.56
N HIS A 124 -4.72 -35.19 4.36
CA HIS A 124 -5.09 -36.37 3.59
C HIS A 124 -3.87 -37.19 3.18
N GLY A 125 -2.76 -36.55 2.82
CA GLY A 125 -1.50 -37.23 2.52
C GLY A 125 -0.97 -38.01 3.72
N THR A 126 -1.07 -37.46 4.93
CA THR A 126 -0.67 -38.15 6.17
C THR A 126 -1.60 -39.31 6.52
N ILE A 127 -2.88 -39.24 6.15
CA ILE A 127 -3.85 -40.32 6.39
C ILE A 127 -3.69 -41.47 5.37
N GLU A 128 -3.45 -41.14 4.09
CA GLU A 128 -3.38 -42.12 3.01
C GLU A 128 -2.01 -42.83 2.94
N TRP A 129 -0.92 -42.17 3.33
CA TRP A 129 0.43 -42.74 3.20
C TRP A 129 0.82 -43.66 4.37
N ARG A 130 0.05 -44.74 4.54
CA ARG A 130 0.09 -45.65 5.70
C ARG A 130 1.49 -46.18 6.05
N GLU A 131 2.31 -46.51 5.05
CA GLU A 131 3.67 -47.05 5.26
C GLU A 131 4.62 -46.05 5.93
N LEU A 132 4.43 -44.75 5.70
CA LEU A 132 5.33 -43.71 6.19
C LEU A 132 4.82 -43.05 7.47
N THR A 133 3.50 -42.87 7.58
CA THR A 133 2.88 -42.05 8.65
C THR A 133 2.08 -42.87 9.66
N GLY A 134 1.84 -44.16 9.39
CA GLY A 134 0.90 -44.98 10.15
C GLY A 134 -0.59 -44.71 9.83
N GLY A 135 -0.86 -43.85 8.84
CA GLY A 135 -2.21 -43.52 8.39
C GLY A 135 -3.08 -42.87 9.49
N GLN A 136 -4.35 -43.26 9.59
CA GLN A 136 -5.26 -42.75 10.63
C GLN A 136 -4.79 -43.02 12.07
N ASN A 137 -3.97 -44.06 12.27
CA ASN A 137 -3.46 -44.42 13.59
C ASN A 137 -2.26 -43.55 14.02
N GLY A 138 -1.63 -42.83 13.09
CA GLY A 138 -0.42 -42.07 13.35
C GLY A 138 0.80 -42.93 13.69
N LEU A 139 1.87 -42.27 14.14
CA LEU A 139 3.12 -42.93 14.56
C LEU A 139 3.09 -43.28 16.04
N MET A 140 3.47 -44.52 16.37
CA MET A 140 3.57 -45.01 17.75
C MET A 140 5.05 -45.19 18.14
N GLY A 141 5.39 -44.90 19.40
CA GLY A 141 6.75 -45.11 19.93
C GLY A 141 7.77 -44.01 19.58
N ILE A 142 7.32 -42.76 19.45
CA ILE A 142 8.21 -41.62 19.23
C ILE A 142 9.15 -41.48 20.43
N VAL A 143 10.46 -41.51 20.18
CA VAL A 143 11.49 -41.46 21.23
C VAL A 143 11.52 -40.06 21.84
N GLN A 144 11.28 -39.97 23.15
CA GLN A 144 11.38 -38.73 23.90
C GLN A 144 12.86 -38.36 24.16
N PRO A 145 13.20 -37.06 24.20
CA PRO A 145 14.55 -36.63 24.57
C PRO A 145 14.82 -36.91 26.05
N SER A 146 16.02 -37.43 26.35
CA SER A 146 16.45 -37.69 27.73
C SER A 146 17.38 -36.57 28.25
N PHE A 147 17.11 -36.08 29.47
CA PHE A 147 17.86 -34.99 30.13
C PHE A 147 18.38 -35.40 31.51
N GLY A 148 18.79 -36.66 31.66
CA GLY A 148 19.07 -37.24 32.96
C GLY A 148 17.82 -37.32 33.86
N ARG A 149 17.94 -37.99 35.01
CA ARG A 149 16.80 -38.39 35.86
C ARG A 149 15.92 -37.24 36.41
N ALA A 150 16.42 -36.00 36.41
CA ALA A 150 15.71 -34.85 36.99
C ALA A 150 14.73 -34.17 36.01
N LEU A 151 14.84 -34.41 34.70
CA LEU A 151 14.07 -33.77 33.63
C LEU A 151 13.48 -34.81 32.67
N GLU A 152 13.06 -35.97 33.20
CA GLU A 152 12.39 -37.02 32.41
C GLU A 152 10.90 -36.70 32.19
N GLY A 153 10.38 -37.09 31.03
CA GLY A 153 8.97 -36.95 30.67
C GLY A 153 8.51 -35.51 30.40
N GLU A 154 7.30 -35.17 30.85
CA GLU A 154 6.60 -33.93 30.50
C GLU A 154 7.31 -32.66 30.99
N ARG A 155 8.01 -32.72 32.14
CA ARG A 155 8.76 -31.56 32.68
C ARG A 155 9.92 -31.15 31.75
N GLY A 156 10.66 -32.12 31.23
CA GLY A 156 11.74 -31.88 30.27
C GLY A 156 11.21 -31.27 28.97
N LEU A 157 10.14 -31.86 28.41
CA LEU A 157 9.49 -31.35 27.19
C LEU A 157 8.92 -29.94 27.37
N SER A 158 8.33 -29.65 28.54
CA SER A 158 7.84 -28.32 28.89
C SER A 158 8.97 -27.29 28.96
N ALA A 159 10.07 -27.62 29.64
CA ALA A 159 11.23 -26.74 29.75
C ALA A 159 11.85 -26.42 28.37
N ILE A 160 11.98 -27.41 27.48
CA ILE A 160 12.46 -27.19 26.10
C ILE A 160 11.48 -26.32 25.31
N SER A 161 10.18 -26.55 25.46
CA SER A 161 9.14 -25.77 24.77
C SER A 161 9.22 -24.29 25.18
N VAL A 162 9.38 -24.01 26.47
CA VAL A 162 9.58 -22.64 26.99
C VAL A 162 10.89 -22.04 26.46
N ALA A 163 11.98 -22.79 26.45
CA ALA A 163 13.26 -22.33 25.90
C ALA A 163 13.14 -21.99 24.40
N LEU A 164 12.47 -22.84 23.61
CA LEU A 164 12.21 -22.58 22.19
C LEU A 164 11.29 -21.36 22.00
N ALA A 165 10.29 -21.18 22.85
CA ALA A 165 9.44 -19.99 22.82
C ALA A 165 10.26 -18.72 23.09
N GLY A 166 11.11 -18.72 24.11
CA GLY A 166 12.03 -17.62 24.42
C GLY A 166 12.99 -17.30 23.26
N ILE A 167 13.61 -18.32 22.69
CA ILE A 167 14.51 -18.18 21.52
C ILE A 167 13.73 -17.63 20.32
N SER A 168 12.55 -18.17 20.00
CA SER A 168 11.76 -17.72 18.86
C SER A 168 11.30 -16.26 19.02
N LEU A 169 10.88 -15.84 20.22
CA LEU A 169 10.55 -14.45 20.53
C LEU A 169 11.77 -13.52 20.37
N TYR A 170 12.93 -13.95 20.86
CA TYR A 170 14.16 -13.17 20.72
C TYR A 170 14.60 -13.04 19.26
N LEU A 171 14.56 -14.13 18.49
CA LEU A 171 14.87 -14.12 17.06
C LEU A 171 13.88 -13.26 16.28
N PHE A 172 12.57 -13.36 16.57
CA PHE A 172 11.56 -12.49 15.99
C PHE A 172 11.82 -11.02 16.30
N HIS A 173 12.14 -10.70 17.55
CA HIS A 173 12.47 -9.35 17.98
C HIS A 173 13.64 -8.75 17.19
N ARG A 174 14.71 -9.54 17.01
CA ARG A 174 15.88 -9.15 16.21
C ARG A 174 15.51 -9.00 14.73
N LEU A 175 14.78 -9.95 14.18
CA LEU A 175 14.33 -9.94 12.78
C LEU A 175 13.46 -8.71 12.48
N ALA A 176 12.45 -8.44 13.32
CA ALA A 176 11.49 -7.36 13.17
C ALA A 176 12.14 -5.97 13.20
N ARG A 177 13.21 -5.81 14.00
CA ARG A 177 13.96 -4.55 14.12
C ARG A 177 15.12 -4.45 13.12
N GLY A 178 15.57 -5.59 12.62
CA GLY A 178 16.64 -5.70 11.66
C GLY A 178 16.22 -5.32 10.25
N PRO A 179 17.16 -5.42 9.31
CA PRO A 179 16.93 -5.11 7.89
C PRO A 179 15.79 -5.88 7.23
N TRP A 180 15.67 -7.16 7.58
CA TRP A 180 14.71 -8.06 6.98
C TRP A 180 13.28 -7.72 7.41
N GLY A 181 13.06 -7.45 8.70
CA GLY A 181 11.76 -6.99 9.20
C GLY A 181 11.33 -5.66 8.55
N LYS A 182 12.25 -4.69 8.43
CA LYS A 182 11.97 -3.43 7.72
C LYS A 182 11.65 -3.66 6.24
N ALA A 183 12.34 -4.58 5.57
CA ALA A 183 12.04 -4.93 4.18
C ALA A 183 10.67 -5.62 4.03
N MET A 184 10.31 -6.51 4.96
CA MET A 184 8.98 -7.14 4.99
C MET A 184 7.88 -6.09 5.18
N LEU A 185 8.04 -5.19 6.14
CA LEU A 185 7.10 -4.08 6.39
C LEU A 185 6.98 -3.14 5.19
N ALA A 186 8.10 -2.82 4.54
CA ALA A 186 8.11 -1.98 3.35
C ALA A 186 7.34 -2.63 2.18
N VAL A 187 7.57 -3.92 1.92
CA VAL A 187 6.83 -4.68 0.89
C VAL A 187 5.34 -4.79 1.23
N ARG A 188 5.01 -4.93 2.52
CA ARG A 188 3.63 -4.96 3.01
C ARG A 188 2.91 -3.64 2.77
N ASP A 189 3.54 -2.53 3.14
CA ASP A 189 2.91 -1.20 3.11
C ASP A 189 2.81 -0.66 1.68
N SER A 190 3.85 -0.81 0.86
CA SER A 190 3.81 -0.50 -0.56
C SER A 190 4.82 -1.34 -1.34
N GLU A 191 4.31 -2.35 -2.03
CA GLU A 191 5.12 -3.20 -2.90
C GLU A 191 5.78 -2.41 -4.05
N THR A 192 5.06 -1.42 -4.58
CA THR A 192 5.53 -0.54 -5.66
C THR A 192 6.72 0.30 -5.20
N ALA A 193 6.63 0.96 -4.03
CA ALA A 193 7.74 1.73 -3.48
C ALA A 193 8.92 0.85 -3.06
N ALA A 194 8.67 -0.35 -2.51
CA ALA A 194 9.71 -1.30 -2.15
C ALA A 194 10.52 -1.75 -3.38
N ARG A 195 9.85 -2.00 -4.52
CA ARG A 195 10.49 -2.28 -5.81
C ARG A 195 11.34 -1.09 -6.28
N ALA A 196 10.85 0.14 -6.14
CA ALA A 196 11.55 1.36 -6.58
C ALA A 196 12.83 1.67 -5.79
N ILE A 197 13.01 1.12 -4.58
CA ILE A 197 14.26 1.21 -3.81
C ILE A 197 15.12 -0.07 -3.91
N GLY A 198 14.74 -1.02 -4.78
CA GLY A 198 15.53 -2.18 -5.15
C GLY A 198 15.19 -3.49 -4.44
N PHE A 199 14.16 -3.56 -3.60
CA PHE A 199 13.74 -4.85 -3.02
C PHE A 199 13.02 -5.70 -4.05
N ASN A 200 13.28 -7.01 -4.02
CA ASN A 200 12.49 -7.99 -4.77
C ASN A 200 11.37 -8.53 -3.87
N PRO A 201 10.10 -8.16 -4.08
CA PRO A 201 9.00 -8.60 -3.23
C PRO A 201 8.82 -10.10 -3.19
N VAL A 202 9.13 -10.80 -4.30
CA VAL A 202 9.05 -12.26 -4.36
C VAL A 202 10.00 -12.86 -3.33
N LEU A 203 11.26 -12.44 -3.34
CA LEU A 203 12.27 -12.96 -2.40
C LEU A 203 11.92 -12.63 -0.95
N VAL A 204 11.43 -11.41 -0.66
CA VAL A 204 11.04 -10.99 0.69
C VAL A 204 9.83 -11.79 1.19
N LYS A 205 8.80 -11.94 0.36
CA LYS A 205 7.58 -12.71 0.70
C LYS A 205 7.87 -14.20 0.86
N THR A 206 8.69 -14.78 -0.02
CA THR A 206 9.13 -16.19 0.06
C THR A 206 9.91 -16.46 1.34
N ALA A 207 10.85 -15.58 1.70
CA ALA A 207 11.61 -15.74 2.94
C ALA A 207 10.72 -15.61 4.19
N ALA A 208 9.75 -14.69 4.20
CA ALA A 208 8.78 -14.59 5.28
C ALA A 208 7.98 -15.90 5.45
N PHE A 209 7.56 -16.50 4.33
CA PHE A 209 6.82 -17.76 4.31
C PHE A 209 7.68 -18.94 4.80
N GLY A 210 8.91 -19.09 4.29
CA GLY A 210 9.83 -20.15 4.73
C GLY A 210 10.21 -20.04 6.21
N LEU A 211 10.51 -18.84 6.71
CA LEU A 211 10.79 -18.60 8.13
C LEU A 211 9.57 -18.89 9.01
N SER A 212 8.38 -18.48 8.56
CA SER A 212 7.13 -18.77 9.24
C SER A 212 6.90 -20.28 9.39
N ALA A 213 7.01 -21.02 8.28
CA ALA A 213 6.87 -22.46 8.26
C ALA A 213 7.95 -23.18 9.09
N LEU A 214 9.18 -22.66 9.12
CA LEU A 214 10.26 -23.20 9.96
C LEU A 214 9.90 -23.15 11.44
N PHE A 215 9.47 -22.00 11.96
CA PHE A 215 9.06 -21.91 13.37
C PHE A 215 7.86 -22.81 13.69
N THR A 216 6.87 -22.85 12.79
CA THR A 216 5.71 -23.73 12.97
C THR A 216 6.10 -25.21 12.94
N GLY A 217 7.03 -25.62 12.08
CA GLY A 217 7.55 -26.99 12.02
C GLY A 217 8.37 -27.37 13.26
N LEU A 218 9.18 -26.46 13.81
CA LEU A 218 9.87 -26.68 15.09
C LEU A 218 8.86 -26.91 16.23
N ALA A 219 7.78 -26.13 16.27
CA ALA A 219 6.73 -26.31 17.27
C ALA A 219 6.01 -27.66 17.12
N GLY A 220 5.70 -28.06 15.88
CA GLY A 220 5.10 -29.36 15.58
C GLY A 220 5.99 -30.55 15.94
N GLY A 221 7.30 -30.43 15.70
CA GLY A 221 8.28 -31.46 16.04
C GLY A 221 8.37 -31.76 17.54
N LEU A 222 8.30 -30.72 18.39
CA LEU A 222 8.20 -30.90 19.85
C LEU A 222 6.83 -31.43 20.28
N PHE A 223 5.77 -31.02 19.59
CA PHE A 223 4.42 -31.44 19.90
C PHE A 223 4.18 -32.92 19.67
N ALA A 224 4.79 -33.51 18.62
CA ALA A 224 4.77 -34.95 18.37
C ALA A 224 5.23 -35.77 19.59
N SER A 225 6.13 -35.23 20.39
CA SER A 225 6.60 -35.88 21.62
C SER A 225 5.68 -35.66 22.84
N LEU A 226 4.72 -34.73 22.75
CA LEU A 226 3.78 -34.37 23.82
C LEU A 226 2.39 -35.02 23.65
N MET A 227 1.76 -34.97 22.46
CA MET A 227 0.40 -35.52 22.20
C MET A 227 0.11 -35.63 20.68
N ALA A 228 -0.91 -36.42 20.31
CA ALA A 228 -1.29 -36.75 18.92
C ALA A 228 -2.46 -35.92 18.31
N PHE A 229 -2.70 -34.67 18.73
CA PHE A 229 -3.86 -33.87 18.22
C PHE A 229 -3.58 -32.36 18.04
N VAL A 230 -3.97 -31.74 16.91
CA VAL A 230 -3.65 -30.33 16.56
C VAL A 230 -4.90 -29.53 16.19
N ALA A 231 -5.02 -28.28 16.67
CA ALA A 231 -6.07 -27.33 16.28
C ALA A 231 -5.48 -25.96 15.80
N PRO A 232 -6.13 -25.25 14.87
CA PRO A 232 -5.66 -23.95 14.36
C PRO A 232 -5.72 -22.83 15.41
N SER A 233 -4.66 -22.00 15.50
CA SER A 233 -4.55 -20.94 16.53
C SER A 233 -4.76 -19.52 15.97
N LEU A 234 -5.73 -18.78 16.53
CA LEU A 234 -5.99 -17.35 16.24
C LEU A 234 -5.13 -16.39 17.09
N ALA A 235 -4.14 -16.91 17.82
CA ALA A 235 -3.35 -16.22 18.82
C ALA A 235 -2.73 -14.89 18.35
N VAL A 236 -2.24 -14.80 17.11
CA VAL A 236 -1.57 -13.59 16.60
C VAL A 236 -2.52 -12.41 16.42
N ILE A 237 -3.77 -12.68 16.01
CA ILE A 237 -4.78 -11.64 15.81
C ILE A 237 -5.21 -11.08 17.17
N VAL A 238 -5.47 -11.97 18.12
CA VAL A 238 -5.90 -11.62 19.48
C VAL A 238 -4.81 -10.86 20.24
N GLY A 239 -3.57 -11.35 20.17
CA GLY A 239 -2.43 -10.76 20.89
C GLY A 239 -1.88 -9.47 20.28
N GLY A 240 -2.10 -9.24 18.99
CA GLY A 240 -1.66 -8.06 18.23
C GLY A 240 -0.58 -8.38 17.20
N ALA A 241 -0.97 -8.36 15.92
CA ALA A 241 -0.07 -8.59 14.81
C ALA A 241 1.03 -7.52 14.74
N GLY A 242 2.28 -7.95 14.52
CA GLY A 242 3.47 -7.10 14.47
C GLY A 242 4.12 -6.81 15.83
N TRP A 243 3.50 -7.16 16.96
CA TRP A 243 4.08 -6.96 18.30
C TRP A 243 4.92 -8.16 18.74
N THR A 244 6.08 -7.92 19.35
CA THR A 244 6.98 -8.99 19.82
C THR A 244 6.34 -9.92 20.85
N LEU A 245 5.62 -9.37 21.83
CA LEU A 245 4.93 -10.15 22.86
C LEU A 245 3.49 -10.51 22.49
N GLY A 246 3.03 -10.11 21.30
CA GLY A 246 1.69 -10.43 20.80
C GLY A 246 1.42 -11.94 20.80
N PRO A 247 2.31 -12.78 20.25
CA PRO A 247 2.16 -14.24 20.29
C PRO A 247 1.99 -14.83 21.69
N VAL A 248 2.66 -14.29 22.72
CA VAL A 248 2.55 -14.79 24.10
C VAL A 248 1.17 -14.48 24.68
N VAL A 249 0.73 -13.23 24.57
CA VAL A 249 -0.60 -12.81 25.05
C VAL A 249 -1.68 -13.59 24.31
N GLY A 250 -1.52 -13.72 23.00
CA GLY A 250 -2.37 -14.55 22.16
C GLY A 250 -2.44 -16.00 22.63
N ALA A 251 -1.28 -16.64 22.86
CA ALA A 251 -1.19 -18.02 23.29
C ALA A 251 -1.84 -18.25 24.67
N ILE A 252 -1.61 -17.34 25.62
CA ILE A 252 -2.25 -17.39 26.94
C ILE A 252 -3.77 -17.33 26.78
N VAL A 253 -4.29 -16.39 25.99
CA VAL A 253 -5.74 -16.27 25.76
C VAL A 253 -6.29 -17.49 25.02
N THR A 254 -5.58 -18.06 24.05
CA THR A 254 -6.09 -19.20 23.27
C THR A 254 -5.97 -20.54 23.97
N VAL A 255 -5.05 -20.68 24.93
CA VAL A 255 -4.78 -21.97 25.62
C VAL A 255 -5.33 -21.95 27.04
N VAL A 256 -5.01 -20.93 27.84
CA VAL A 256 -5.39 -20.88 29.26
C VAL A 256 -6.86 -20.54 29.43
N LEU A 257 -7.42 -19.64 28.61
CA LEU A 257 -8.82 -19.25 28.80
C LEU A 257 -9.81 -20.41 28.56
N PRO A 258 -9.73 -21.20 27.47
CA PRO A 258 -10.59 -22.37 27.30
C PRO A 258 -10.44 -23.41 28.42
N GLU A 259 -9.24 -23.51 29.01
CA GLU A 259 -8.96 -24.38 30.15
C GLU A 259 -9.64 -23.88 31.43
N LEU A 260 -9.61 -22.56 31.69
CA LEU A 260 -10.29 -21.95 32.84
C LEU A 260 -11.82 -22.06 32.79
N ILE A 261 -12.39 -22.09 31.59
CA ILE A 261 -13.84 -22.27 31.37
C ILE A 261 -14.21 -23.71 31.01
N SER A 262 -13.30 -24.67 31.24
CA SER A 262 -13.51 -26.09 30.90
C SER A 262 -14.73 -26.70 31.61
N SER A 263 -15.09 -26.18 32.79
CA SER A 263 -16.32 -26.54 33.52
C SER A 263 -17.61 -26.17 32.79
N LEU A 264 -17.54 -25.29 31.78
CA LEU A 264 -18.65 -24.86 30.92
C LEU A 264 -18.50 -25.45 29.52
N ALA A 265 -18.18 -26.75 29.42
CA ALA A 265 -17.81 -27.42 28.18
C ALA A 265 -18.79 -27.16 27.01
N GLU A 266 -20.11 -27.14 27.28
CA GLU A 266 -21.16 -26.89 26.29
C GLU A 266 -21.14 -25.47 25.71
N TYR A 267 -20.72 -24.48 26.51
CA TYR A 267 -20.68 -23.07 26.10
C TYR A 267 -19.28 -22.61 25.68
N ARG A 268 -18.26 -23.46 25.81
CA ARG A 268 -16.85 -23.09 25.58
C ARG A 268 -16.59 -22.47 24.21
N LEU A 269 -17.12 -23.07 23.15
CA LEU A 269 -16.96 -22.54 21.78
C LEU A 269 -17.71 -21.21 21.58
N LEU A 270 -18.89 -21.06 22.19
CA LEU A 270 -19.69 -19.84 22.12
C LEU A 270 -18.98 -18.67 22.85
N ILE A 271 -18.51 -18.92 24.07
CA ILE A 271 -17.78 -17.93 24.89
C ILE A 271 -16.48 -17.53 24.19
N PHE A 272 -15.74 -18.50 23.65
CA PHE A 272 -14.53 -18.22 22.89
C PHE A 272 -14.80 -17.38 21.63
N GLY A 273 -15.83 -17.74 20.85
CA GLY A 273 -16.24 -16.96 19.68
C GLY A 273 -16.68 -15.54 20.03
N ALA A 274 -17.48 -15.37 21.08
CA ALA A 274 -17.92 -14.06 21.56
C ALA A 274 -16.76 -13.20 22.05
N LEU A 275 -15.81 -13.77 22.80
CA LEU A 275 -14.62 -13.06 23.24
C LEU A 275 -13.74 -12.65 22.05
N LEU A 276 -13.57 -13.53 21.07
CA LEU A 276 -12.79 -13.21 19.86
C LEU A 276 -13.41 -12.03 19.12
N LEU A 277 -14.73 -12.01 18.95
CA LEU A 277 -15.46 -10.89 18.36
C LEU A 277 -15.31 -9.61 19.20
N LEU A 278 -15.37 -9.73 20.52
CA LEU A 278 -15.19 -8.61 21.44
C LEU A 278 -13.78 -8.00 21.34
N VAL A 279 -12.73 -8.83 21.28
CA VAL A 279 -11.35 -8.36 21.08
C VAL A 279 -11.20 -7.71 19.71
N LEU A 280 -11.77 -8.30 18.65
CA LEU A 280 -11.72 -7.72 17.31
C LEU A 280 -12.45 -6.37 17.24
N TRP A 281 -13.52 -6.20 18.02
CA TRP A 281 -14.29 -4.95 18.10
C TRP A 281 -13.61 -3.87 18.96
N LEU A 282 -13.15 -4.21 20.17
CA LEU A 282 -12.58 -3.25 21.12
C LEU A 282 -11.10 -2.95 20.89
N ALA A 283 -10.35 -3.89 20.30
CA ALA A 283 -8.92 -3.82 20.12
C ALA A 283 -8.53 -4.22 18.69
N PRO A 284 -8.83 -3.39 17.67
CA PRO A 284 -8.54 -3.71 16.26
C PRO A 284 -7.04 -3.85 15.93
N GLU A 285 -6.14 -3.39 16.80
CA GLU A 285 -4.68 -3.61 16.71
C GLU A 285 -4.18 -4.72 17.66
N GLY A 286 -5.10 -5.47 18.25
CA GLY A 286 -4.86 -6.42 19.34
C GLY A 286 -4.65 -5.75 20.71
N VAL A 287 -4.61 -6.58 21.75
CA VAL A 287 -4.56 -6.14 23.15
C VAL A 287 -3.34 -5.23 23.41
N LEU A 288 -2.14 -5.66 22.99
CA LEU A 288 -0.91 -4.89 23.21
C LEU A 288 -0.85 -3.60 22.41
N GLY A 289 -1.39 -3.57 21.19
CA GLY A 289 -1.43 -2.36 20.37
C GLY A 289 -2.26 -1.25 21.01
N THR A 290 -3.42 -1.60 21.56
CA THR A 290 -4.31 -0.65 22.24
C THR A 290 -3.73 -0.16 23.57
N LEU A 291 -3.10 -1.04 24.37
CA LEU A 291 -2.41 -0.66 25.60
C LEU A 291 -1.21 0.27 25.34
N ALA A 292 -0.42 -0.01 24.31
CA ALA A 292 0.76 0.79 23.97
C ALA A 292 0.40 2.22 23.50
N ARG A 293 -0.79 2.43 22.92
CA ARG A 293 -1.29 3.77 22.58
C ARG A 293 -1.60 4.63 23.81
N ARG A 294 -1.95 4.00 24.94
CA ARG A 294 -2.28 4.71 26.19
C ARG A 294 -1.05 5.07 27.03
N LEU A 295 0.07 4.37 26.85
CA LEU A 295 1.29 4.52 27.66
C LEU A 295 2.21 5.69 27.24
N GLY A 296 1.68 6.68 26.53
CA GLY A 296 2.38 7.93 26.17
C GLY A 296 3.29 7.83 24.93
N LYS A 297 3.39 8.93 24.17
CA LYS A 297 4.30 9.05 23.03
C LYS A 297 5.72 9.34 23.55
N PRO A 298 6.77 8.61 23.12
CA PRO A 298 8.14 8.92 23.52
C PRO A 298 8.56 10.30 23.02
N ALA A 299 9.62 10.86 23.63
CA ALA A 299 10.21 12.12 23.20
C ALA A 299 10.54 12.09 21.70
N LEU A 300 10.09 13.11 20.97
CA LEU A 300 10.25 13.22 19.53
C LEU A 300 11.64 13.77 19.19
N ARG A 301 12.47 12.97 18.52
CA ARG A 301 13.75 13.43 17.98
C ARG A 301 13.52 14.19 16.67
N LYS A 302 14.11 15.37 16.52
CA LYS A 302 14.13 16.14 15.27
C LYS A 302 15.43 15.89 14.50
N ALA A 303 15.40 16.11 13.19
CA ALA A 303 16.62 16.10 12.39
C ALA A 303 17.55 17.23 12.84
N ASP A 304 18.85 16.96 12.94
CA ASP A 304 19.84 18.01 13.10
C ASP A 304 20.05 18.70 11.75
N HIS A 305 20.04 20.03 11.72
CA HIS A 305 20.14 20.84 10.51
C HIS A 305 21.60 21.19 10.17
N ALA A 306 22.49 20.20 10.25
CA ALA A 306 23.85 20.37 9.77
C ALA A 306 23.88 20.45 8.23
N ASP A 307 24.80 21.22 7.67
CA ASP A 307 25.03 21.30 6.22
C ASP A 307 25.42 19.92 5.68
N PHE A 308 24.45 19.23 5.06
CA PHE A 308 24.65 17.94 4.42
C PHE A 308 25.16 18.15 2.99
N ASP A 309 26.40 17.72 2.74
CA ASP A 309 26.99 17.75 1.40
C ASP A 309 26.40 16.64 0.51
N ILE A 310 25.32 16.98 -0.19
CA ILE A 310 24.64 16.08 -1.12
C ILE A 310 25.53 15.62 -2.28
N ALA A 311 26.46 16.48 -2.74
CA ALA A 311 27.34 16.17 -3.88
C ALA A 311 28.35 15.08 -3.48
N SER A 312 28.93 15.17 -2.28
CA SER A 312 29.79 14.12 -1.74
C SER A 312 29.06 12.78 -1.59
N PHE A 313 27.80 12.81 -1.14
CA PHE A 313 27.00 11.60 -0.91
C PHE A 313 26.61 10.88 -2.20
N LEU A 314 26.18 11.64 -3.22
CA LEU A 314 25.84 11.07 -4.54
C LEU A 314 27.08 10.50 -5.24
N GLY A 315 28.29 10.94 -4.85
CA GLY A 315 29.52 10.15 -4.96
C GLY A 315 29.99 9.88 -6.38
N ARG A 316 29.56 10.66 -7.38
CA ARG A 316 30.02 10.52 -8.77
C ARG A 316 30.27 11.89 -9.38
N ARG A 317 31.55 12.16 -9.69
CA ARG A 317 31.93 13.30 -10.56
C ARG A 317 31.37 13.15 -11.98
N GLU A 318 31.00 11.93 -12.39
CA GLU A 318 30.35 11.63 -13.68
C GLU A 318 29.21 10.63 -13.47
N HIS A 319 27.97 11.13 -13.35
CA HIS A 319 26.80 10.25 -13.44
C HIS A 319 26.60 9.79 -14.89
N PRO A 320 26.12 8.56 -15.13
CA PRO A 320 25.80 8.11 -16.49
C PRO A 320 24.55 8.82 -17.04
N THR A 321 24.60 9.20 -18.31
CA THR A 321 23.44 9.70 -19.07
C THR A 321 22.38 8.60 -19.23
N LEU A 322 21.11 8.97 -19.06
CA LEU A 322 19.99 8.12 -19.46
C LEU A 322 19.60 8.43 -20.91
N ALA A 323 19.67 7.44 -21.79
CA ALA A 323 19.21 7.51 -23.16
C ALA A 323 17.99 6.59 -23.34
N VAL A 324 16.92 7.15 -23.91
CA VAL A 324 15.68 6.44 -24.20
C VAL A 324 15.41 6.59 -25.68
N GLU A 325 15.25 5.48 -26.39
CA GLU A 325 15.10 5.47 -27.86
C GLU A 325 13.90 4.61 -28.28
N GLY A 326 12.99 5.21 -29.03
CA GLY A 326 11.91 4.49 -29.72
C GLY A 326 10.92 3.76 -28.79
N LEU A 327 10.76 4.20 -27.53
CA LEU A 327 9.90 3.51 -26.57
C LEU A 327 8.44 3.45 -27.05
N THR A 328 7.93 2.24 -27.15
CA THR A 328 6.57 1.95 -27.60
C THR A 328 5.90 0.95 -26.66
N ILE A 329 4.63 1.22 -26.29
CA ILE A 329 3.80 0.30 -25.53
C ILE A 329 2.32 0.43 -25.88
N ALA A 330 1.63 -0.70 -25.98
CA ALA A 330 0.19 -0.77 -26.18
C ALA A 330 -0.52 -1.51 -25.04
N PHE A 331 -1.71 -1.02 -24.67
CA PHE A 331 -2.62 -1.69 -23.73
C PHE A 331 -3.94 -1.97 -24.41
N GLY A 332 -4.34 -3.24 -24.52
CA GLY A 332 -5.65 -3.62 -25.06
C GLY A 332 -5.97 -3.01 -26.45
N GLY A 333 -4.95 -2.82 -27.30
CA GLY A 333 -5.08 -2.20 -28.63
C GLY A 333 -4.89 -0.68 -28.67
N ILE A 334 -4.80 0.02 -27.53
CA ILE A 334 -4.51 1.46 -27.46
C ILE A 334 -3.01 1.67 -27.31
N ARG A 335 -2.37 2.37 -28.26
CA ARG A 335 -0.96 2.76 -28.14
C ARG A 335 -0.83 3.92 -27.15
N ALA A 336 -0.35 3.61 -25.94
CA ALA A 336 -0.20 4.61 -24.88
C ALA A 336 1.09 5.43 -25.02
N ALA A 337 2.12 4.87 -25.64
CA ALA A 337 3.31 5.58 -26.08
C ALA A 337 3.81 4.96 -27.41
N THR A 338 4.23 5.78 -28.36
CA THR A 338 4.76 5.36 -29.66
C THR A 338 6.02 6.13 -29.98
N GLU A 339 7.13 5.41 -30.19
CA GLU A 339 8.43 5.95 -30.61
C GLU A 339 8.93 7.11 -29.73
N VAL A 340 8.69 7.04 -28.42
CA VAL A 340 9.15 8.10 -27.49
C VAL A 340 10.67 8.02 -27.32
N ALA A 341 11.34 9.15 -27.55
CA ALA A 341 12.78 9.29 -27.34
C ALA A 341 13.06 10.50 -26.44
N LEU A 342 13.98 10.34 -25.49
CA LEU A 342 14.47 11.42 -24.64
C LEU A 342 15.87 11.09 -24.10
N THR A 343 16.65 12.12 -23.80
CA THR A 343 17.96 11.98 -23.15
C THR A 343 17.99 12.84 -21.90
N ALA A 344 18.27 12.24 -20.75
CA ALA A 344 18.45 12.96 -19.49
C ALA A 344 19.95 12.99 -19.14
N GLN A 345 20.52 14.20 -19.23
CA GLN A 345 21.93 14.43 -18.95
C GLN A 345 22.17 14.62 -17.45
N PRO A 346 23.31 14.14 -16.92
CA PRO A 346 23.79 14.47 -15.59
C PRO A 346 23.78 15.98 -15.35
N GLY A 347 23.34 16.37 -14.16
CA GLY A 347 23.26 17.75 -13.73
C GLY A 347 22.28 18.64 -14.49
N ARG A 348 21.32 18.04 -15.20
CA ARG A 348 20.25 18.77 -15.89
C ARG A 348 18.88 18.27 -15.47
N VAL A 349 17.90 19.15 -15.61
CA VAL A 349 16.48 18.88 -15.43
C VAL A 349 15.83 18.72 -16.81
N THR A 350 15.33 17.52 -17.10
CA THR A 350 14.55 17.20 -18.30
C THR A 350 13.07 17.05 -17.94
N ALA A 351 12.23 17.97 -18.40
CA ALA A 351 10.80 17.88 -18.17
C ALA A 351 10.07 17.11 -19.29
N ILE A 352 9.06 16.34 -18.91
CA ILE A 352 8.10 15.72 -19.84
C ILE A 352 6.73 16.35 -19.58
N ILE A 353 6.22 17.07 -20.56
CA ILE A 353 4.93 17.76 -20.49
C ILE A 353 3.98 17.22 -21.56
N GLY A 354 2.70 17.59 -21.47
CA GLY A 354 1.65 17.16 -22.38
C GLY A 354 0.28 17.18 -21.71
N PRO A 355 -0.82 17.20 -22.48
CA PRO A 355 -2.18 17.14 -21.96
C PRO A 355 -2.47 15.82 -21.19
N ASN A 356 -3.62 15.77 -20.53
CA ASN A 356 -4.05 14.58 -19.81
C ASN A 356 -4.23 13.40 -20.77
N GLY A 357 -3.66 12.25 -20.41
CA GLY A 357 -3.66 11.06 -21.28
C GLY A 357 -2.57 11.02 -22.36
N ALA A 358 -1.64 11.98 -22.40
CA ALA A 358 -0.54 12.00 -23.38
C ALA A 358 0.52 10.89 -23.19
N GLY A 359 0.43 10.06 -22.14
CA GLY A 359 1.36 8.95 -21.90
C GLY A 359 2.57 9.27 -21.00
N LYS A 360 2.61 10.44 -20.34
CA LYS A 360 3.72 10.89 -19.47
C LYS A 360 4.10 9.87 -18.38
N THR A 361 3.13 9.50 -17.54
CA THR A 361 3.30 8.50 -16.48
C THR A 361 3.65 7.12 -17.04
N THR A 362 3.12 6.77 -18.22
CA THR A 362 3.44 5.52 -18.93
C THR A 362 4.92 5.45 -19.31
N VAL A 363 5.48 6.55 -19.82
CA VAL A 363 6.91 6.65 -20.13
C VAL A 363 7.75 6.49 -18.87
N LEU A 364 7.39 7.17 -17.77
CA LEU A 364 8.07 7.00 -16.48
C LEU A 364 7.96 5.57 -15.93
N ASN A 365 6.83 4.88 -16.14
CA ASN A 365 6.65 3.48 -15.75
C ASN A 365 7.56 2.54 -16.56
N MET A 366 7.80 2.81 -17.84
CA MET A 366 8.75 2.05 -18.64
C MET A 366 10.20 2.29 -18.18
N ILE A 367 10.60 3.57 -18.01
CA ILE A 367 11.94 3.94 -17.52
C ILE A 367 12.22 3.34 -16.14
N GLY A 368 11.22 3.40 -15.24
CA GLY A 368 11.32 2.84 -13.89
C GLY A 368 11.18 1.31 -13.81
N GLY A 369 10.98 0.60 -14.92
CA GLY A 369 10.90 -0.87 -14.96
C GLY A 369 9.59 -1.46 -14.39
N PHE A 370 8.52 -0.66 -14.30
CA PHE A 370 7.19 -1.12 -13.91
C PHE A 370 6.40 -1.67 -15.09
N TYR A 371 6.62 -1.11 -16.28
CA TYR A 371 6.11 -1.63 -17.53
C TYR A 371 7.25 -2.10 -18.41
N ARG A 372 7.04 -3.25 -19.07
CA ARG A 372 7.94 -3.72 -20.12
C ARG A 372 7.50 -3.07 -21.43
N PRO A 373 8.38 -2.32 -22.11
CA PRO A 373 8.06 -1.78 -23.43
C PRO A 373 7.91 -2.92 -24.45
N ASP A 374 7.07 -2.71 -25.46
CA ASP A 374 6.92 -3.62 -26.60
C ASP A 374 8.10 -3.47 -27.57
N ALA A 375 8.62 -2.25 -27.72
CA ALA A 375 9.79 -1.91 -28.53
C ALA A 375 10.55 -0.71 -27.95
N GLY A 376 11.80 -0.53 -28.39
CA GLY A 376 12.70 0.54 -27.95
C GLY A 376 13.76 0.09 -26.93
N SER A 377 14.64 1.01 -26.55
CA SER A 377 15.75 0.78 -25.62
C SER A 377 15.77 1.81 -24.47
N ILE A 378 16.31 1.42 -23.32
CA ILE A 378 16.50 2.29 -22.15
C ILE A 378 17.91 2.04 -21.63
N ARG A 379 18.84 2.95 -21.89
CA ARG A 379 20.25 2.81 -21.52
C ARG A 379 20.64 3.80 -20.45
N LEU A 380 21.26 3.32 -19.37
CA LEU A 380 21.91 4.14 -18.36
C LEU A 380 23.43 3.94 -18.46
N GLY A 381 24.10 4.86 -19.16
CA GLY A 381 25.47 4.66 -19.62
C GLY A 381 25.56 3.43 -20.54
N ALA A 382 26.40 2.47 -20.18
CA ALA A 382 26.53 1.22 -20.94
C ALA A 382 25.47 0.15 -20.60
N ARG A 383 24.61 0.37 -19.60
CA ARG A 383 23.67 -0.65 -19.11
C ARG A 383 22.31 -0.54 -19.80
N GLU A 384 21.91 -1.58 -20.52
CA GLU A 384 20.54 -1.72 -21.05
C GLU A 384 19.56 -2.14 -19.95
N LEU A 385 18.42 -1.47 -19.88
CA LEU A 385 17.40 -1.61 -18.84
C LEU A 385 16.00 -1.82 -19.42
N ALA A 386 15.80 -1.81 -20.74
CA ALA A 386 14.51 -2.08 -21.34
C ALA A 386 13.92 -3.42 -20.86
N GLY A 387 12.73 -3.35 -20.26
CA GLY A 387 12.03 -4.52 -19.72
C GLY A 387 12.62 -5.10 -18.43
N ALA A 388 13.68 -4.50 -17.87
CA ALA A 388 14.18 -4.90 -16.56
C ALA A 388 13.12 -4.58 -15.48
N PRO A 389 12.87 -5.48 -14.51
CA PRO A 389 11.93 -5.20 -13.44
C PRO A 389 12.42 -4.03 -12.58
N ALA A 390 11.49 -3.26 -12.02
CA ALA A 390 11.76 -2.02 -11.30
C ALA A 390 12.87 -2.11 -10.24
N TRP A 391 12.97 -3.23 -9.52
CA TRP A 391 14.01 -3.43 -8.52
C TRP A 391 15.42 -3.57 -9.10
N LYS A 392 15.56 -4.01 -10.35
CA LYS A 392 16.84 -3.98 -11.08
C LYS A 392 17.16 -2.58 -11.60
N ALA A 393 16.16 -1.86 -12.13
CA ALA A 393 16.32 -0.46 -12.55
C ALA A 393 16.75 0.43 -11.36
N ALA A 394 16.13 0.25 -10.21
CA ALA A 394 16.51 0.91 -8.95
C ALA A 394 17.97 0.65 -8.56
N ARG A 395 18.39 -0.62 -8.58
CA ARG A 395 19.78 -1.00 -8.29
C ARG A 395 20.77 -0.50 -9.35
N ALA A 396 20.32 -0.23 -10.57
CA ALA A 396 21.14 0.35 -11.62
C ALA A 396 21.36 1.87 -11.41
N GLY A 397 20.49 2.53 -10.65
CA GLY A 397 20.61 3.96 -10.30
C GLY A 397 19.43 4.81 -10.73
N ILE A 398 18.27 4.22 -11.02
CA ILE A 398 17.04 4.97 -11.34
C ILE A 398 16.15 5.00 -10.09
N ALA A 399 16.01 6.17 -9.47
CA ALA A 399 15.05 6.38 -8.38
C ALA A 399 13.80 7.09 -8.89
N ARG A 400 12.67 6.88 -8.21
CA ARG A 400 11.38 7.43 -8.63
C ARG A 400 10.50 7.84 -7.45
N THR A 401 9.75 8.92 -7.63
CA THR A 401 8.58 9.30 -6.83
C THR A 401 7.28 9.10 -7.62
N TYR A 402 6.13 9.18 -6.94
CA TYR A 402 4.82 8.85 -7.50
C TYR A 402 3.84 10.01 -7.35
N GLN A 403 2.86 10.13 -8.25
CA GLN A 403 1.81 11.16 -8.16
C GLN A 403 1.17 11.17 -6.78
N THR A 404 0.68 10.01 -6.32
CA THR A 404 0.29 9.80 -4.92
C THR A 404 1.48 9.27 -4.15
N THR A 405 1.92 10.00 -3.12
CA THR A 405 3.07 9.62 -2.29
C THR A 405 2.94 8.20 -1.76
N GLN A 406 3.95 7.36 -2.00
CA GLN A 406 3.94 5.95 -1.59
C GLN A 406 4.97 5.69 -0.48
N LEU A 407 4.80 6.30 0.69
CA LEU A 407 5.64 6.02 1.86
C LEU A 407 5.28 4.69 2.53
N PHE A 408 6.21 4.11 3.27
CA PHE A 408 5.95 2.96 4.12
C PHE A 408 5.26 3.45 5.39
N ALA A 409 3.92 3.45 5.35
CA ALA A 409 3.03 4.09 6.31
C ALA A 409 3.28 3.67 7.76
N SER A 410 3.62 2.39 8.00
CA SER A 410 3.88 1.84 9.32
C SER A 410 5.28 2.12 9.87
N LEU A 411 6.22 2.53 9.01
CA LEU A 411 7.58 2.87 9.39
C LEU A 411 7.68 4.36 9.77
N GLY A 412 8.61 4.67 10.67
CA GLY A 412 8.96 6.04 11.01
C GLY A 412 9.58 6.77 9.82
N VAL A 413 9.65 8.11 9.89
CA VAL A 413 10.28 8.95 8.86
C VAL A 413 11.74 8.56 8.62
N LEU A 414 12.52 8.41 9.68
CA LEU A 414 13.91 7.99 9.58
C LEU A 414 14.04 6.60 8.94
N ASP A 415 13.16 5.66 9.32
CA ASP A 415 13.18 4.30 8.79
C ASP A 415 12.83 4.25 7.30
N ASN A 416 11.95 5.15 6.83
CA ASN A 416 11.65 5.31 5.41
C ASN A 416 12.89 5.71 4.60
N VAL A 417 13.79 6.52 5.16
CA VAL A 417 15.02 6.94 4.46
C VAL A 417 16.13 5.89 4.62
N LEU A 418 16.34 5.38 5.84
CA LEU A 418 17.33 4.33 6.13
C LEU A 418 17.17 3.09 5.26
N ILE A 419 15.93 2.68 4.98
CA ILE A 419 15.69 1.50 4.16
C ILE A 419 16.10 1.73 2.69
N GLY A 420 16.07 2.98 2.21
CA GLY A 420 16.57 3.37 0.88
C GLY A 420 18.09 3.22 0.74
N LEU A 421 18.86 3.52 1.80
CA LEU A 421 20.32 3.35 1.84
C LEU A 421 20.77 1.91 1.54
N ARG A 422 19.89 0.94 1.78
CA ARG A 422 20.18 -0.47 1.54
C ARG A 422 20.16 -0.86 0.06
N ARG A 423 19.54 -0.06 -0.81
CA ARG A 423 19.45 -0.32 -2.27
C ARG A 423 18.97 -1.75 -2.58
N GLY A 424 17.99 -2.22 -1.81
CA GLY A 424 17.42 -3.56 -1.94
C GLY A 424 18.25 -4.71 -1.37
N ARG A 425 19.39 -4.43 -0.72
CA ARG A 425 20.22 -5.45 -0.05
C ARG A 425 19.63 -5.79 1.32
N LEU A 426 19.30 -7.06 1.52
CA LEU A 426 18.78 -7.54 2.80
C LEU A 426 19.88 -7.67 3.86
N GLY A 427 21.11 -8.01 3.47
CA GLY A 427 22.24 -8.14 4.40
C GLY A 427 22.02 -9.23 5.45
N ASN A 428 22.78 -9.17 6.55
CA ASN A 428 22.68 -10.16 7.63
C ASN A 428 21.34 -10.01 8.39
N PRO A 429 20.51 -11.08 8.52
CA PRO A 429 19.26 -11.05 9.28
C PRO A 429 19.45 -10.75 10.78
N MET A 430 20.62 -11.00 11.34
CA MET A 430 20.94 -10.76 12.74
C MET A 430 21.61 -9.40 13.02
N ALA A 431 21.88 -8.59 12.00
CA ALA A 431 22.48 -7.27 12.20
C ALA A 431 21.60 -6.38 13.09
N SER A 432 22.22 -5.58 13.97
CA SER A 432 21.47 -4.64 14.81
C SER A 432 20.86 -3.49 13.99
N ALA A 433 20.11 -2.63 14.67
CA ALA A 433 19.62 -1.37 14.11
C ALA A 433 20.74 -0.60 13.38
N ALA A 434 20.32 0.20 12.39
CA ALA A 434 21.19 0.92 11.47
C ALA A 434 22.43 1.52 12.16
N ALA A 435 23.59 1.35 11.55
CA ALA A 435 24.84 1.89 12.09
C ALA A 435 24.73 3.41 12.23
N ALA A 436 25.41 4.00 13.22
CA ALA A 436 25.41 5.45 13.44
C ALA A 436 25.72 6.28 12.17
N PRO A 437 26.61 5.86 11.25
CA PRO A 437 26.82 6.55 9.98
C PRO A 437 25.56 6.62 9.09
N ASP A 438 24.82 5.52 8.95
CA ASP A 438 23.61 5.47 8.12
C ASP A 438 22.53 6.41 8.65
N GLN A 439 22.42 6.52 9.98
CA GLN A 439 21.47 7.44 10.62
C GLN A 439 21.80 8.89 10.29
N ARG A 440 23.08 9.29 10.39
CA ARG A 440 23.52 10.65 10.05
C ARG A 440 23.25 10.99 8.59
N ILE A 441 23.48 10.03 7.68
CA ILE A 441 23.17 10.22 6.25
C ILE A 441 21.66 10.41 6.06
N ALA A 442 20.83 9.57 6.68
CA ALA A 442 19.38 9.66 6.54
C ALA A 442 18.82 10.98 7.12
N GLU A 443 19.34 11.43 8.26
CA GLU A 443 19.00 12.72 8.86
C GLU A 443 19.45 13.89 7.99
N GLY A 444 20.67 13.83 7.43
CA GLY A 444 21.17 14.83 6.50
C GLY A 444 20.36 14.93 5.20
N LEU A 445 19.92 13.80 4.65
CA LEU A 445 19.01 13.78 3.48
C LEU A 445 17.65 14.42 3.81
N LEU A 446 17.11 14.17 5.00
CA LEU A 446 15.87 14.79 5.46
C LEU A 446 16.03 16.30 5.65
N ALA A 447 17.13 16.73 6.27
CA ALA A 447 17.46 18.15 6.43
C ALA A 447 17.66 18.84 5.07
N PHE A 448 18.35 18.18 4.13
CA PHE A 448 18.62 18.71 2.79
C PHE A 448 17.34 19.01 2.00
N VAL A 449 16.34 18.12 2.06
CA VAL A 449 15.04 18.35 1.40
C VAL A 449 14.14 19.33 2.15
N GLY A 450 14.54 19.80 3.33
CA GLY A 450 13.79 20.76 4.14
C GLY A 450 12.78 20.14 5.12
N TYR A 451 12.90 18.85 5.45
CA TYR A 451 12.03 18.24 6.46
C TYR A 451 12.45 18.66 7.88
N ALA A 452 11.56 19.31 8.62
CA ALA A 452 11.79 19.80 9.98
C ALA A 452 10.97 19.06 11.07
N GLY A 453 10.23 18.02 10.67
CA GLY A 453 9.38 17.25 11.58
C GLY A 453 10.14 16.22 12.42
N ALA A 454 9.39 15.42 13.17
CA ALA A 454 9.95 14.41 14.05
C ALA A 454 10.30 13.09 13.30
N LEU A 455 11.50 12.58 13.57
CA LEU A 455 12.11 11.45 12.86
C LEU A 455 11.44 10.09 13.13
N ASP A 456 10.85 9.93 14.31
CA ASP A 456 10.27 8.66 14.77
C ASP A 456 8.75 8.56 14.52
N VAL A 457 8.12 9.60 13.98
CA VAL A 457 6.68 9.60 13.69
C VAL A 457 6.39 8.68 12.50
N PRO A 458 5.35 7.83 12.57
CA PRO A 458 4.93 7.00 11.43
C PRO A 458 4.61 7.86 10.21
N ALA A 459 5.05 7.43 9.03
CA ALA A 459 4.80 8.17 7.79
C ALA A 459 3.31 8.37 7.49
N ALA A 460 2.43 7.50 8.02
CA ALA A 460 0.98 7.64 7.95
C ALA A 460 0.44 8.91 8.63
N GLU A 461 1.13 9.46 9.62
CA GLU A 461 0.69 10.64 10.38
C GLU A 461 1.17 11.96 9.75
N LEU A 462 2.02 11.91 8.72
CA LEU A 462 2.59 13.11 8.09
C LEU A 462 1.56 13.90 7.28
N ALA A 463 1.73 15.23 7.29
CA ALA A 463 1.03 16.15 6.38
C ALA A 463 1.49 15.95 4.92
N HIS A 464 0.70 16.46 3.97
CA HIS A 464 0.92 16.22 2.53
C HIS A 464 2.31 16.68 2.04
N VAL A 465 2.73 17.89 2.41
CA VAL A 465 4.05 18.44 2.03
C VAL A 465 5.19 17.58 2.61
N ASP A 466 5.12 17.26 3.90
CA ASP A 466 6.11 16.42 4.57
C ASP A 466 6.22 15.03 3.93
N ARG A 467 5.09 14.40 3.55
CA ARG A 467 5.12 13.11 2.84
C ARG A 467 5.89 13.20 1.54
N ARG A 468 5.74 14.30 0.79
CA ARG A 468 6.47 14.52 -0.47
C ARG A 468 7.96 14.67 -0.22
N LEU A 469 8.36 15.49 0.76
CA LEU A 469 9.77 15.70 1.10
C LEU A 469 10.44 14.40 1.54
N VAL A 470 9.78 13.64 2.44
CA VAL A 470 10.28 12.33 2.91
C VAL A 470 10.37 11.31 1.78
N GLU A 471 9.44 11.34 0.81
CA GLU A 471 9.50 10.48 -0.37
C GLU A 471 10.72 10.79 -1.25
N ILE A 472 11.03 12.07 -1.46
CA ILE A 472 12.23 12.52 -2.17
C ILE A 472 13.49 12.09 -1.41
N ALA A 473 13.57 12.33 -0.10
CA ALA A 473 14.72 11.92 0.73
C ALA A 473 14.96 10.41 0.66
N ARG A 474 13.90 9.60 0.74
CA ARG A 474 14.00 8.15 0.56
C ARG A 474 14.50 7.75 -0.83
N ALA A 475 14.01 8.41 -1.88
CA ALA A 475 14.47 8.15 -3.24
C ALA A 475 15.98 8.46 -3.36
N LEU A 476 16.42 9.60 -2.83
CA LEU A 476 17.82 10.02 -2.80
C LEU A 476 18.70 9.08 -1.98
N ALA A 477 18.20 8.47 -0.91
CA ALA A 477 18.96 7.51 -0.10
C ALA A 477 19.49 6.31 -0.92
N THR A 478 18.89 6.01 -2.07
CA THR A 478 19.41 4.98 -2.98
C THR A 478 20.71 5.40 -3.71
N ALA A 479 21.16 6.65 -3.53
CA ALA A 479 22.17 7.37 -4.30
C ALA A 479 21.99 7.15 -5.82
N PRO A 480 20.86 7.62 -6.38
CA PRO A 480 20.55 7.43 -7.77
C PRO A 480 21.48 8.23 -8.69
N ALA A 481 21.54 7.82 -9.96
CA ALA A 481 22.06 8.65 -11.05
C ALA A 481 20.95 9.43 -11.75
N VAL A 482 19.72 8.91 -11.72
CA VAL A 482 18.55 9.54 -12.32
C VAL A 482 17.42 9.55 -11.29
N LEU A 483 16.81 10.71 -11.08
CA LEU A 483 15.61 10.86 -10.25
C LEU A 483 14.41 11.20 -11.14
N LEU A 484 13.40 10.32 -11.13
CA LEU A 484 12.13 10.51 -11.82
C LEU A 484 11.10 11.08 -10.85
N LEU A 485 10.50 12.22 -11.19
CA LEU A 485 9.45 12.87 -10.40
C LEU A 485 8.17 12.95 -11.22
N ASP A 486 7.08 12.48 -10.64
CA ASP A 486 5.77 12.43 -11.28
C ASP A 486 4.81 13.38 -10.56
N GLU A 487 4.63 14.58 -11.12
CA GLU A 487 3.82 15.69 -10.59
C GLU A 487 4.13 16.05 -9.12
N PRO A 488 5.41 16.30 -8.78
CA PRO A 488 5.79 16.54 -7.39
C PRO A 488 5.23 17.84 -6.80
N ALA A 489 4.81 18.81 -7.63
CA ALA A 489 4.24 20.08 -7.20
C ALA A 489 2.70 20.09 -7.12
N ALA A 490 2.04 18.98 -7.47
CA ALA A 490 0.60 18.85 -7.37
C ALA A 490 0.14 19.05 -5.91
N GLY A 491 -0.88 19.90 -5.72
CA GLY A 491 -1.46 20.19 -4.39
C GLY A 491 -0.61 21.07 -3.47
N LEU A 492 0.55 21.59 -3.93
CA LEU A 492 1.42 22.46 -3.13
C LEU A 492 1.07 23.94 -3.27
N MET A 493 1.26 24.71 -2.19
CA MET A 493 1.14 26.17 -2.21
C MET A 493 2.34 26.79 -2.93
N ARG A 494 2.22 28.06 -3.35
CA ARG A 494 3.27 28.76 -4.13
C ARG A 494 4.63 28.78 -3.43
N ALA A 495 4.66 28.97 -2.11
CA ALA A 495 5.88 28.94 -1.32
C ALA A 495 6.53 27.55 -1.32
N ASP A 496 5.73 26.49 -1.12
CA ASP A 496 6.20 25.10 -1.14
C ASP A 496 6.72 24.69 -2.52
N LYS A 497 6.05 25.12 -3.60
CA LYS A 497 6.52 24.92 -4.98
C LYS A 497 7.89 25.55 -5.22
N ALA A 498 8.10 26.78 -4.73
CA ALA A 498 9.38 27.47 -4.85
C ALA A 498 10.49 26.75 -4.06
N ALA A 499 10.19 26.28 -2.84
CA ALA A 499 11.13 25.50 -2.03
C ALA A 499 11.50 24.18 -2.72
N LEU A 500 10.52 23.44 -3.24
CA LEU A 500 10.75 22.21 -4.01
C LEU A 500 11.60 22.49 -5.25
N SER A 501 11.31 23.57 -5.99
CA SER A 501 12.09 23.99 -7.16
C SER A 501 13.56 24.20 -6.83
N ALA A 502 13.84 24.87 -5.71
CA ALA A 502 15.20 25.12 -5.25
C ALA A 502 15.91 23.81 -4.88
N VAL A 503 15.22 22.86 -4.23
CA VAL A 503 15.76 21.53 -3.94
C VAL A 503 16.09 20.77 -5.22
N LEU A 504 15.20 20.76 -6.22
CA LEU A 504 15.42 20.08 -7.49
C LEU A 504 16.61 20.66 -8.28
N ARG A 505 16.77 21.99 -8.27
CA ARG A 505 17.94 22.64 -8.86
C ARG A 505 19.22 22.27 -8.14
N ARG A 506 19.26 22.34 -6.80
CA ARG A 506 20.43 21.91 -6.01
C ARG A 506 20.82 20.45 -6.25
N LEU A 507 19.85 19.57 -6.49
CA LEU A 507 20.10 18.17 -6.86
C LEU A 507 20.73 18.05 -8.25
N ALA A 508 20.24 18.80 -9.23
CA ALA A 508 20.86 18.88 -10.55
C ALA A 508 22.28 19.47 -10.46
N ASP A 509 22.48 20.57 -9.72
CA ASP A 509 23.81 21.18 -9.52
C ASP A 509 24.80 20.20 -8.86
N ALA A 510 24.31 19.26 -8.06
CA ALA A 510 25.08 18.17 -7.47
C ALA A 510 25.41 17.01 -8.44
N GLY A 511 25.06 17.13 -9.73
CA GLY A 511 25.37 16.17 -10.80
C GLY A 511 24.27 15.15 -11.11
N LEU A 512 23.13 15.19 -10.41
CA LEU A 512 22.02 14.25 -10.63
C LEU A 512 21.28 14.57 -11.93
N ALA A 513 20.91 13.55 -12.71
CA ALA A 513 19.95 13.75 -13.80
C ALA A 513 18.52 13.75 -13.23
N VAL A 514 17.77 14.82 -13.44
CA VAL A 514 16.40 14.96 -12.92
C VAL A 514 15.42 14.89 -14.08
N ILE A 515 14.47 13.95 -14.03
CA ILE A 515 13.36 13.88 -15.00
C ILE A 515 12.07 14.25 -14.29
N LEU A 516 11.37 15.26 -14.79
CA LEU A 516 10.19 15.83 -14.16
C LEU A 516 8.97 15.74 -15.07
N VAL A 517 7.93 15.01 -14.66
CA VAL A 517 6.61 15.14 -15.27
C VAL A 517 5.84 16.21 -14.50
N GLU A 518 5.43 17.26 -15.18
CA GLU A 518 4.64 18.34 -14.59
C GLU A 518 3.65 18.93 -15.57
N HIS A 519 2.58 19.53 -15.04
CA HIS A 519 1.59 20.29 -15.79
C HIS A 519 1.65 21.80 -15.46
N ASP A 520 2.32 22.18 -14.39
CA ASP A 520 2.57 23.59 -14.05
C ASP A 520 3.64 24.20 -14.98
N MET A 521 3.19 24.95 -15.98
CA MET A 521 4.09 25.57 -16.97
C MET A 521 5.01 26.63 -16.36
N ALA A 522 4.62 27.30 -15.27
CA ALA A 522 5.50 28.26 -14.61
C ALA A 522 6.68 27.54 -13.96
N LEU A 523 6.41 26.44 -13.27
CA LEU A 523 7.42 25.57 -12.68
C LEU A 523 8.34 24.99 -13.75
N VAL A 524 7.78 24.28 -14.74
CA VAL A 524 8.54 23.62 -15.81
C VAL A 524 9.49 24.59 -16.49
N MET A 525 9.01 25.77 -16.85
CA MET A 525 9.81 26.74 -17.61
C MET A 525 10.89 27.39 -16.73
N GLY A 526 10.66 27.48 -15.42
CA GLY A 526 11.64 28.03 -14.48
C GLY A 526 12.79 27.06 -14.13
N ILE A 527 12.55 25.75 -14.14
CA ILE A 527 13.54 24.76 -13.68
C ILE A 527 14.06 23.79 -14.72
N SER A 528 13.50 23.73 -15.93
CA SER A 528 13.90 22.71 -16.92
C SER A 528 14.94 23.25 -17.90
N ASP A 529 15.99 22.47 -18.12
CA ASP A 529 17.00 22.75 -19.15
C ASP A 529 16.58 22.20 -20.51
N HIS A 530 15.79 21.12 -20.50
CA HIS A 530 15.21 20.49 -21.68
C HIS A 530 13.77 20.07 -21.39
N VAL A 531 12.86 20.31 -22.34
CA VAL A 531 11.46 19.92 -22.27
C VAL A 531 11.13 19.02 -23.45
N VAL A 532 10.44 17.91 -23.19
CA VAL A 532 9.86 16.99 -24.19
C VAL A 532 8.34 17.05 -24.05
N VAL A 533 7.64 17.35 -25.14
CA VAL A 533 6.17 17.45 -25.16
C VAL A 533 5.60 16.21 -25.80
N LEU A 534 4.70 15.54 -25.08
CA LEU A 534 3.93 14.40 -25.56
C LEU A 534 2.50 14.84 -25.85
N ASP A 535 1.94 14.34 -26.94
CA ASP A 535 0.50 14.40 -27.21
C ASP A 535 0.05 13.07 -27.84
N ALA A 536 -1.09 12.56 -27.37
CA ALA A 536 -1.64 11.26 -27.77
C ALA A 536 -0.60 10.11 -27.83
N GLY A 537 0.35 10.09 -26.88
CA GLY A 537 1.39 9.07 -26.78
C GLY A 537 2.59 9.27 -27.72
N ARG A 538 2.71 10.39 -28.44
CA ARG A 538 3.81 10.69 -29.35
C ARG A 538 4.54 11.98 -28.96
N PRO A 539 5.87 12.07 -29.16
CA PRO A 539 6.58 13.32 -29.00
C PRO A 539 6.20 14.30 -30.12
N ILE A 540 5.80 15.52 -29.76
CA ILE A 540 5.43 16.58 -30.72
C ILE A 540 6.48 17.69 -30.83
N ALA A 541 7.24 17.92 -29.75
CA ALA A 541 8.30 18.90 -29.68
C ALA A 541 9.32 18.49 -28.60
N ALA A 542 10.58 18.86 -28.79
CA ALA A 542 11.64 18.71 -27.80
C ALA A 542 12.67 19.82 -27.95
N GLY A 543 13.05 20.50 -26.86
CA GLY A 543 14.07 21.55 -26.89
C GLY A 543 14.25 22.26 -25.56
N GLY A 544 14.90 23.42 -25.55
CA GLY A 544 14.93 24.30 -24.38
C GLY A 544 13.52 24.83 -24.04
N SER A 545 13.31 25.21 -22.79
CA SER A 545 12.03 25.71 -22.27
C SER A 545 11.42 26.83 -23.13
N ASP A 546 12.23 27.84 -23.50
CA ASP A 546 11.76 28.97 -24.31
C ASP A 546 11.37 28.59 -25.74
N ALA A 547 12.10 27.67 -26.36
CA ALA A 547 11.78 27.17 -27.69
C ALA A 547 10.46 26.39 -27.67
N VAL A 548 10.28 25.50 -26.69
CA VAL A 548 9.07 24.69 -26.53
C VAL A 548 7.85 25.53 -26.18
N ARG A 549 8.00 26.56 -25.34
CA ARG A 549 6.91 27.50 -25.00
C ARG A 549 6.36 28.21 -26.24
N ASN A 550 7.22 28.52 -27.20
CA ASN A 550 6.85 29.27 -28.39
C ASN A 550 6.39 28.40 -29.57
N ASP A 551 6.59 27.08 -29.49
CA ASP A 551 6.21 26.11 -30.52
C ASP A 551 4.69 26.10 -30.78
N ALA A 552 4.31 26.19 -32.06
CA ALA A 552 2.92 26.24 -32.49
C ALA A 552 2.15 24.95 -32.18
N LYS A 553 2.78 23.78 -32.35
CA LYS A 553 2.15 22.47 -32.06
C LYS A 553 1.89 22.31 -30.56
N VAL A 554 2.79 22.83 -29.74
CA VAL A 554 2.64 22.80 -28.27
C VAL A 554 1.48 23.69 -27.83
N LYS A 555 1.38 24.91 -28.39
CA LYS A 555 0.24 25.81 -28.14
C LYS A 555 -1.08 25.17 -28.58
N GLU A 556 -1.11 24.55 -29.76
CA GLU A 556 -2.30 23.86 -30.29
C GLU A 556 -2.70 22.68 -29.40
N ALA A 557 -1.76 21.85 -28.94
CA ALA A 557 -2.03 20.72 -28.05
C ALA A 557 -2.60 21.15 -26.68
N TYR A 558 -2.23 22.32 -26.17
CA TYR A 558 -2.67 22.81 -24.85
C TYR A 558 -3.89 23.73 -24.89
N LEU A 559 -4.01 24.58 -25.90
CA LEU A 559 -5.10 25.58 -26.03
C LEU A 559 -6.20 25.15 -27.01
N GLY A 560 -5.95 24.08 -27.77
CA GLY A 560 -6.77 23.68 -28.90
C GLY A 560 -6.55 24.57 -30.13
N SER A 561 -7.03 24.13 -31.30
CA SER A 561 -7.26 25.05 -32.40
C SER A 561 -8.43 25.96 -32.01
N GLY A 562 -8.26 27.28 -32.06
CA GLY A 562 -9.25 28.28 -31.67
C GLY A 562 -10.58 28.28 -32.46
N GLU A 563 -10.91 27.20 -33.14
CA GLU A 563 -12.01 27.07 -34.11
C GLU A 563 -13.22 26.30 -33.60
N ARG A 564 -13.19 25.69 -32.41
CA ARG A 564 -14.39 25.01 -31.86
C ARG A 564 -15.36 26.00 -31.24
N ARG A 565 -16.05 26.79 -32.07
CA ARG A 565 -17.28 27.48 -31.66
C ARG A 565 -18.36 26.44 -31.40
N ALA A 566 -18.94 26.46 -30.21
CA ALA A 566 -20.13 25.67 -29.91
C ALA A 566 -21.22 25.99 -30.95
N ARG A 567 -21.88 24.96 -31.50
CA ARG A 567 -23.01 25.18 -32.40
C ARG A 567 -24.07 25.96 -31.65
N ALA A 568 -24.47 27.13 -32.19
CA ALA A 568 -25.58 27.89 -31.63
C ALA A 568 -26.83 27.01 -31.55
N ARG A 569 -27.62 27.17 -30.49
CA ARG A 569 -28.90 26.47 -30.36
C ARG A 569 -29.76 26.82 -31.57
N ARG A 570 -30.37 25.80 -32.20
CA ARG A 570 -31.30 26.02 -33.34
C ARG A 570 -32.55 26.80 -32.93
N VAL A 571 -32.96 26.67 -31.67
CA VAL A 571 -34.08 27.38 -31.07
C VAL A 571 -33.56 28.09 -29.81
N PRO A 572 -33.68 29.43 -29.71
CA PRO A 572 -33.38 30.16 -28.49
C PRO A 572 -34.29 29.65 -27.36
N LEU A 573 -33.71 29.30 -26.22
CA LEU A 573 -34.50 29.07 -25.01
C LEU A 573 -34.94 30.44 -24.48
N PRO A 574 -36.25 30.67 -24.26
CA PRO A 574 -36.70 31.94 -23.67
C PRO A 574 -36.06 32.14 -22.30
N GLU A 575 -35.63 33.36 -22.00
CA GLU A 575 -35.11 33.70 -20.68
C GLU A 575 -36.19 33.44 -19.63
N SER A 576 -35.86 32.61 -18.65
CA SER A 576 -36.76 32.32 -17.52
C SER A 576 -36.30 33.10 -16.30
N PRO A 577 -37.18 33.87 -15.64
CA PRO A 577 -36.85 34.52 -14.36
C PRO A 577 -36.81 33.50 -13.20
N GLN A 578 -37.16 32.24 -13.43
CA GLN A 578 -37.20 31.20 -12.41
C GLN A 578 -35.77 30.81 -11.99
N VAL A 579 -35.44 31.07 -10.72
CA VAL A 579 -34.21 30.59 -10.08
C VAL A 579 -34.37 29.11 -9.72
N GLU A 580 -33.50 28.27 -10.28
CA GLU A 580 -33.49 26.83 -10.01
C GLU A 580 -32.55 26.48 -8.86
N LEU A 581 -31.42 27.16 -8.73
CA LEU A 581 -30.49 26.99 -7.61
C LEU A 581 -30.03 28.35 -7.11
N ALA A 582 -30.09 28.55 -5.80
CA ALA A 582 -29.53 29.72 -5.14
C ALA A 582 -28.66 29.28 -3.97
N ALA A 583 -27.53 29.94 -3.79
CA ALA A 583 -26.74 29.88 -2.58
C ALA A 583 -26.52 31.31 -2.09
N ASP A 584 -26.76 31.53 -0.80
CA ASP A 584 -26.49 32.81 -0.14
C ASP A 584 -25.51 32.61 1.00
N ALA A 585 -24.53 33.51 1.13
CA ALA A 585 -23.49 33.51 2.16
C ALA A 585 -22.83 32.13 2.46
N LEU A 586 -22.64 31.28 1.45
CA LEU A 586 -22.15 29.91 1.60
C LEU A 586 -20.74 29.87 2.20
N ALA A 587 -20.58 29.20 3.35
CA ALA A 587 -19.27 28.91 3.93
C ALA A 587 -19.10 27.42 4.28
N ALA A 588 -17.99 26.83 3.84
CA ALA A 588 -17.69 25.41 4.00
C ALA A 588 -16.18 25.17 3.91
N GLY A 589 -15.67 24.12 4.54
CA GLY A 589 -14.24 23.79 4.53
C GLY A 589 -13.96 22.36 4.94
N TYR A 590 -12.69 21.97 4.86
CA TYR A 590 -12.22 20.66 5.30
C TYR A 590 -11.46 20.85 6.62
N GLY A 591 -11.97 20.26 7.71
CA GLY A 591 -11.36 20.39 9.03
C GLY A 591 -11.51 21.81 9.62
N ALA A 592 -10.43 22.38 10.14
CA ALA A 592 -10.44 23.65 10.88
C ALA A 592 -10.29 24.92 10.01
N VAL A 593 -10.09 24.78 8.68
CA VAL A 593 -9.86 25.91 7.78
C VAL A 593 -11.05 26.10 6.83
N PRO A 594 -11.76 27.24 6.86
CA PRO A 594 -12.83 27.53 5.92
C PRO A 594 -12.26 27.78 4.52
N VAL A 595 -12.71 27.01 3.53
CA VAL A 595 -12.29 27.15 2.12
C VAL A 595 -13.21 28.12 1.38
N LEU A 596 -14.52 28.07 1.67
CA LEU A 596 -15.51 29.03 1.19
C LEU A 596 -15.87 29.99 2.31
N GLN A 597 -16.01 31.27 1.97
CA GLN A 597 -16.35 32.34 2.90
C GLN A 597 -17.40 33.26 2.24
N GLY A 598 -18.66 33.11 2.62
CA GLY A 598 -19.74 34.01 2.20
C GLY A 598 -20.04 33.99 0.69
N VAL A 599 -19.93 32.84 0.03
CA VAL A 599 -20.13 32.75 -1.43
C VAL A 599 -21.62 32.78 -1.77
N GLY A 600 -22.03 33.74 -2.60
CA GLY A 600 -23.42 33.87 -3.08
C GLY A 600 -23.52 33.75 -4.60
N PHE A 601 -24.50 33.00 -5.11
CA PHE A 601 -24.80 32.90 -6.54
C PHE A 601 -26.22 32.37 -6.79
N GLU A 602 -26.75 32.66 -7.97
CA GLU A 602 -28.03 32.15 -8.47
C GLU A 602 -27.84 31.51 -9.84
N VAL A 603 -28.62 30.48 -10.13
CA VAL A 603 -28.67 29.81 -11.44
C VAL A 603 -30.13 29.73 -11.87
N ARG A 604 -30.46 30.38 -12.99
CA ARG A 604 -31.79 30.40 -13.57
C ARG A 604 -32.03 29.22 -14.49
N ARG A 605 -33.29 28.90 -14.74
CA ARG A 605 -33.67 27.80 -15.62
C ARG A 605 -33.15 28.03 -17.05
N GLY A 606 -32.35 27.10 -17.55
CA GLY A 606 -31.77 27.14 -18.90
C GLY A 606 -30.48 27.96 -19.02
N GLU A 607 -30.04 28.58 -17.92
CA GLU A 607 -28.79 29.31 -17.81
C GLU A 607 -27.58 28.36 -17.72
N LEU A 608 -26.44 28.81 -18.22
CA LEU A 608 -25.15 28.13 -18.05
C LEU A 608 -24.24 29.08 -17.28
N VAL A 609 -23.94 28.71 -16.02
CA VAL A 609 -23.03 29.46 -15.14
C VAL A 609 -21.70 28.75 -15.07
N ALA A 610 -20.60 29.48 -15.34
CA ALA A 610 -19.25 28.97 -15.26
C ALA A 610 -18.53 29.51 -14.02
N LEU A 611 -18.08 28.62 -13.14
CA LEU A 611 -17.28 28.95 -11.96
C LEU A 611 -15.78 28.91 -12.33
N LEU A 612 -15.15 30.08 -12.38
CA LEU A 612 -13.73 30.24 -12.74
C LEU A 612 -12.88 30.56 -11.52
N GLY A 613 -11.65 30.03 -11.49
CA GLY A 613 -10.70 30.28 -10.40
C GLY A 613 -9.50 29.35 -10.46
N ALA A 614 -8.41 29.71 -9.77
CA ALA A 614 -7.21 28.88 -9.68
C ALA A 614 -7.49 27.52 -9.00
N ASN A 615 -6.58 26.56 -9.15
CA ASN A 615 -6.66 25.30 -8.40
C ASN A 615 -6.54 25.58 -6.90
N GLY A 616 -7.44 24.98 -6.10
CA GLY A 616 -7.55 25.27 -4.67
C GLY A 616 -8.41 26.49 -4.30
N ALA A 617 -8.94 27.25 -5.26
CA ALA A 617 -9.82 28.40 -5.00
C ALA A 617 -11.24 28.03 -4.49
N GLY A 618 -11.51 26.76 -4.19
CA GLY A 618 -12.80 26.32 -3.67
C GLY A 618 -13.85 25.90 -4.71
N LYS A 619 -13.54 25.86 -6.01
CA LYS A 619 -14.51 25.46 -7.08
C LYS A 619 -15.23 24.13 -6.78
N SER A 620 -14.47 23.05 -6.63
CA SER A 620 -15.02 21.73 -6.29
C SER A 620 -15.62 21.70 -4.87
N THR A 621 -15.21 22.62 -4.00
CA THR A 621 -15.80 22.77 -2.65
C THR A 621 -17.23 23.32 -2.76
N VAL A 622 -17.49 24.30 -3.65
CA VAL A 622 -18.85 24.77 -3.96
C VAL A 622 -19.69 23.63 -4.51
N MET A 623 -19.19 22.89 -5.50
CA MET A 623 -19.91 21.77 -6.12
C MET A 623 -20.29 20.68 -5.11
N ARG A 624 -19.39 20.36 -4.17
CA ARG A 624 -19.63 19.36 -3.11
C ARG A 624 -20.54 19.87 -2.01
N ALA A 625 -20.49 21.15 -1.67
CA ALA A 625 -21.40 21.75 -0.69
C ALA A 625 -22.83 21.74 -1.22
N VAL A 626 -23.05 22.20 -2.45
CA VAL A 626 -24.38 22.25 -3.10
C VAL A 626 -24.99 20.85 -3.28
N SER A 627 -24.16 19.85 -3.61
CA SER A 627 -24.64 18.46 -3.77
C SER A 627 -24.80 17.70 -2.44
N GLY A 628 -24.52 18.34 -1.29
CA GLY A 628 -24.64 17.74 0.04
C GLY A 628 -23.53 16.74 0.39
N LEU A 629 -22.46 16.68 -0.40
CA LEU A 629 -21.29 15.82 -0.17
C LEU A 629 -20.27 16.41 0.81
N LEU A 630 -20.37 17.70 1.12
CA LEU A 630 -19.51 18.39 2.08
C LEU A 630 -20.35 19.08 3.17
N ARG A 631 -20.07 18.71 4.44
CA ARG A 631 -20.71 19.27 5.64
C ARG A 631 -19.68 19.39 6.79
N PRO A 632 -19.86 20.29 7.76
CA PRO A 632 -20.95 21.28 7.88
C PRO A 632 -20.73 22.48 6.94
N VAL A 633 -21.84 23.00 6.41
CA VAL A 633 -21.90 24.35 5.84
C VAL A 633 -22.31 25.27 6.99
N THR A 634 -21.48 26.25 7.36
CA THR A 634 -21.73 27.10 8.54
C THR A 634 -22.12 28.50 8.10
N GLY A 635 -23.39 28.87 8.31
CA GLY A 635 -23.91 30.14 7.81
C GLY A 635 -24.20 30.09 6.31
N GLY A 636 -25.19 30.86 5.90
CA GLY A 636 -25.71 30.84 4.54
C GLY A 636 -26.84 29.85 4.32
N SER A 637 -27.47 29.92 3.14
CA SER A 637 -28.58 29.07 2.73
C SER A 637 -28.38 28.50 1.33
N ILE A 638 -28.95 27.33 1.06
CA ILE A 638 -28.94 26.72 -0.28
C ILE A 638 -30.37 26.31 -0.61
N CYS A 639 -30.91 26.85 -1.71
CA CYS A 639 -32.27 26.59 -2.16
C CYS A 639 -32.29 25.96 -3.55
N LEU A 640 -33.10 24.92 -3.74
CA LEU A 640 -33.38 24.28 -5.03
C LEU A 640 -34.85 24.51 -5.38
N GLY A 641 -35.12 25.25 -6.45
CA GLY A 641 -36.49 25.56 -6.88
C GLY A 641 -37.32 26.31 -5.84
N GLY A 642 -36.67 27.09 -4.98
CA GLY A 642 -37.31 27.81 -3.87
C GLY A 642 -37.38 27.05 -2.54
N GLU A 643 -37.07 25.76 -2.51
CA GLU A 643 -37.06 24.96 -1.28
C GLU A 643 -35.64 24.87 -0.70
N SER A 644 -35.48 25.07 0.61
CA SER A 644 -34.18 24.89 1.25
C SER A 644 -33.77 23.41 1.22
N ILE A 645 -32.54 23.17 0.76
CA ILE A 645 -31.92 21.84 0.76
C ILE A 645 -30.86 21.68 1.85
N GLU A 646 -30.82 22.62 2.79
CA GLU A 646 -29.92 22.56 3.94
C GLU A 646 -30.21 21.32 4.80
N GLY A 647 -29.13 20.66 5.24
CA GLY A 647 -29.26 19.47 6.09
C GLY A 647 -29.80 18.23 5.39
N LEU A 648 -30.25 18.30 4.12
CA LEU A 648 -30.70 17.13 3.34
C LEU A 648 -29.54 16.30 2.82
N GLU A 649 -29.55 14.99 3.11
CA GLU A 649 -28.48 14.09 2.67
C GLU A 649 -28.33 14.10 1.14
N ALA A 650 -27.11 13.90 0.64
CA ALA A 650 -26.80 13.99 -0.79
C ALA A 650 -27.74 13.16 -1.68
N HIS A 651 -28.17 11.98 -1.21
CA HIS A 651 -29.09 11.12 -1.94
C HIS A 651 -30.50 11.75 -2.11
N ARG A 652 -30.95 12.55 -1.14
CA ARG A 652 -32.24 13.29 -1.21
C ARG A 652 -32.13 14.51 -2.11
N ILE A 653 -31.01 15.22 -2.03
CA ILE A 653 -30.71 16.35 -2.93
C ILE A 653 -30.65 15.87 -4.38
N ALA A 654 -30.02 14.72 -4.62
CA ALA A 654 -29.98 14.09 -5.95
C ALA A 654 -31.38 13.71 -6.45
N ALA A 655 -32.21 13.10 -5.59
CA ALA A 655 -33.61 12.79 -5.92
C ALA A 655 -34.46 14.05 -6.16
N GLY A 656 -34.11 15.18 -5.55
CA GLY A 656 -34.73 16.50 -5.77
C GLY A 656 -34.34 17.16 -7.10
N GLY A 657 -33.39 16.59 -7.85
CA GLY A 657 -33.05 17.01 -9.20
C GLY A 657 -31.69 17.69 -9.36
N VAL A 658 -30.78 17.58 -8.40
CA VAL A 658 -29.38 18.02 -8.57
C VAL A 658 -28.51 16.82 -8.96
N ALA A 659 -27.90 16.84 -10.14
CA ALA A 659 -26.93 15.82 -10.54
C ALA A 659 -25.52 16.40 -10.56
N LEU A 660 -24.60 15.79 -9.80
CA LEU A 660 -23.18 16.11 -9.84
C LEU A 660 -22.44 15.11 -10.73
N VAL A 661 -21.72 15.63 -11.72
CA VAL A 661 -20.67 14.91 -12.45
C VAL A 661 -19.33 15.35 -11.85
N PRO A 662 -18.72 14.52 -10.99
CA PRO A 662 -17.52 14.90 -10.26
C PRO A 662 -16.27 14.86 -11.13
N GLU A 663 -15.21 15.51 -10.65
CA GLU A 663 -13.87 15.45 -11.21
C GLU A 663 -13.38 13.98 -11.29
N GLY A 664 -12.60 13.66 -12.34
CA GLY A 664 -12.05 12.32 -12.52
C GLY A 664 -13.04 11.28 -13.05
N ARG A 665 -14.19 11.72 -13.60
CA ARG A 665 -15.24 10.92 -14.28
C ARG A 665 -16.05 10.00 -13.36
N GLN A 666 -15.40 9.35 -12.39
CA GLN A 666 -15.97 8.41 -11.41
C GLN A 666 -16.99 7.43 -12.03
N VAL A 667 -16.65 6.85 -13.18
CA VAL A 667 -17.40 5.73 -13.75
C VAL A 667 -17.16 4.47 -12.91
N PHE A 668 -18.10 3.52 -12.91
CA PHE A 668 -17.89 2.22 -12.29
C PHE A 668 -17.15 1.33 -13.29
N PRO A 669 -15.82 1.12 -13.15
CA PRO A 669 -14.97 0.59 -14.22
C PRO A 669 -15.32 -0.85 -14.59
N GLU A 670 -15.81 -1.63 -13.63
CA GLU A 670 -16.08 -3.06 -13.82
C GLU A 670 -17.46 -3.34 -14.41
N LEU A 671 -18.32 -2.33 -14.42
CA LEU A 671 -19.64 -2.39 -15.03
C LEU A 671 -19.57 -2.07 -16.52
N SER A 672 -20.55 -2.55 -17.28
CA SER A 672 -20.67 -2.19 -18.69
C SER A 672 -21.03 -0.70 -18.86
N VAL A 673 -20.86 -0.17 -20.07
CA VAL A 673 -21.33 1.19 -20.42
C VAL A 673 -22.84 1.29 -20.21
N ARG A 674 -23.60 0.25 -20.58
CA ARG A 674 -25.04 0.14 -20.34
C ARG A 674 -25.38 0.23 -18.86
N ASP A 675 -24.75 -0.58 -18.02
CA ASP A 675 -25.05 -0.61 -16.57
C ASP A 675 -24.71 0.73 -15.91
N ASN A 676 -23.58 1.33 -16.30
CA ASN A 676 -23.22 2.68 -15.85
C ASN A 676 -24.29 3.71 -16.20
N LEU A 677 -24.82 3.67 -17.43
CA LEU A 677 -25.87 4.58 -17.86
C LEU A 677 -27.15 4.36 -17.05
N MET A 678 -27.57 3.10 -16.89
CA MET A 678 -28.80 2.74 -16.18
C MET A 678 -28.76 3.10 -14.69
N LEU A 679 -27.59 3.05 -14.04
CA LEU A 679 -27.43 3.51 -12.66
C LEU A 679 -27.82 4.98 -12.47
N GLY A 680 -27.66 5.82 -13.50
CA GLY A 680 -28.08 7.23 -13.46
C GLY A 680 -29.60 7.41 -13.34
N ALA A 681 -30.37 6.41 -13.76
CA ALA A 681 -31.83 6.41 -13.64
C ALA A 681 -32.36 5.66 -12.42
N TYR A 682 -31.50 5.23 -11.49
CA TYR A 682 -31.91 4.38 -10.36
C TYR A 682 -33.01 4.99 -9.49
N ALA A 683 -32.98 6.32 -9.28
CA ALA A 683 -33.99 7.02 -8.49
C ALA A 683 -35.29 7.35 -9.28
N ARG A 684 -35.30 7.10 -10.60
CA ARG A 684 -36.46 7.38 -11.45
C ARG A 684 -37.54 6.32 -11.28
N ARG A 685 -38.79 6.79 -11.26
CA ARG A 685 -39.99 5.94 -11.15
C ARG A 685 -40.89 6.05 -12.39
N ASP A 686 -40.50 6.84 -13.38
CA ASP A 686 -41.22 7.03 -14.64
C ASP A 686 -40.80 5.99 -15.70
N GLY A 687 -41.74 5.59 -16.58
CA GLY A 687 -41.57 4.49 -17.54
C GLY A 687 -40.69 4.78 -18.77
N ASP A 688 -40.02 5.93 -18.82
CA ASP A 688 -39.36 6.46 -20.03
C ASP A 688 -37.82 6.35 -20.00
N VAL A 689 -37.28 5.49 -19.13
CA VAL A 689 -35.83 5.33 -18.95
C VAL A 689 -35.16 4.80 -20.22
N ALA A 690 -35.81 3.88 -20.94
CA ALA A 690 -35.26 3.28 -22.15
C ALA A 690 -35.16 4.26 -23.32
N ALA A 691 -36.15 5.15 -23.50
CA ALA A 691 -36.11 6.14 -24.56
C ALA A 691 -35.09 7.24 -24.26
N GLU A 692 -34.97 7.66 -22.99
CA GLU A 692 -33.93 8.61 -22.57
C GLU A 692 -32.52 8.04 -22.83
N ALA A 693 -32.30 6.76 -22.47
CA ALA A 693 -31.05 6.08 -22.75
C ALA A 693 -30.75 6.05 -24.26
N ALA A 694 -31.77 5.76 -25.10
CA ALA A 694 -31.61 5.78 -26.55
C ALA A 694 -31.23 7.18 -27.07
N ALA A 695 -31.89 8.23 -26.60
CA ALA A 695 -31.60 9.62 -26.98
C ALA A 695 -30.19 10.06 -26.57
N LEU A 696 -29.72 9.65 -25.38
CA LEU A 696 -28.35 9.92 -24.92
C LEU A 696 -27.32 9.15 -25.74
N LEU A 697 -27.60 7.90 -26.14
CA LEU A 697 -26.72 7.13 -27.00
C LEU A 697 -26.63 7.70 -28.43
N GLU A 698 -27.67 8.37 -28.91
CA GLU A 698 -27.59 9.16 -30.16
C GLU A 698 -26.75 10.42 -29.99
N ARG A 699 -26.84 11.10 -28.83
CA ARG A 699 -26.03 12.27 -28.50
C ARG A 699 -24.55 11.93 -28.27
N PHE A 700 -24.27 10.74 -27.79
CA PHE A 700 -22.92 10.21 -27.52
C PHE A 700 -22.66 8.91 -28.31
N PRO A 701 -22.50 8.97 -29.65
CA PRO A 701 -22.47 7.79 -30.51
C PRO A 701 -21.31 6.83 -30.21
N ARG A 702 -20.21 7.32 -29.63
CA ARG A 702 -19.10 6.46 -29.17
C ARG A 702 -19.51 5.49 -28.06
N LEU A 703 -20.42 5.91 -27.17
CA LEU A 703 -20.95 5.03 -26.12
C LEU A 703 -21.80 3.92 -26.71
N LYS A 704 -22.60 4.21 -27.76
CA LYS A 704 -23.42 3.22 -28.47
C LYS A 704 -22.58 2.08 -29.05
N GLN A 705 -21.39 2.38 -29.59
CA GLN A 705 -20.47 1.38 -30.15
C GLN A 705 -19.82 0.48 -29.08
N ARG A 706 -19.83 0.91 -27.80
CA ARG A 706 -19.17 0.24 -26.67
C ARG A 706 -20.16 -0.20 -25.59
N LEU A 707 -21.45 -0.29 -25.91
CA LEU A 707 -22.53 -0.39 -24.94
C LEU A 707 -22.37 -1.55 -23.95
N ASP A 708 -21.94 -2.71 -24.43
CA ASP A 708 -21.77 -3.91 -23.60
C ASP A 708 -20.30 -4.11 -23.14
N GLY A 709 -19.41 -3.19 -23.49
CA GLY A 709 -18.01 -3.18 -23.04
C GLY A 709 -17.86 -2.62 -21.62
N ARG A 710 -16.80 -3.04 -20.90
CA ARG A 710 -16.49 -2.51 -19.57
C ARG A 710 -16.10 -1.03 -19.62
N ALA A 711 -16.66 -0.22 -18.73
CA ALA A 711 -16.41 1.22 -18.67
C ALA A 711 -14.95 1.56 -18.36
N GLY A 712 -14.25 0.69 -17.62
CA GLY A 712 -12.83 0.87 -17.29
C GLY A 712 -11.90 0.81 -18.51
N LEU A 713 -12.35 0.22 -19.63
CA LEU A 713 -11.59 0.12 -20.88
C LEU A 713 -11.87 1.28 -21.85
N LEU A 714 -12.81 2.17 -21.52
CA LEU A 714 -13.07 3.36 -22.30
C LEU A 714 -11.89 4.34 -22.22
N SER A 715 -11.64 5.06 -23.31
CA SER A 715 -10.71 6.19 -23.28
C SER A 715 -11.21 7.27 -22.31
N GLY A 716 -10.32 8.15 -21.88
CA GLY A 716 -10.69 9.15 -20.89
C GLY A 716 -11.83 10.09 -21.32
N GLY A 717 -11.85 10.48 -22.59
CA GLY A 717 -12.95 11.26 -23.15
C GLY A 717 -14.26 10.47 -23.22
N GLU A 718 -14.20 9.17 -23.48
CA GLU A 718 -15.39 8.29 -23.48
C GLU A 718 -15.93 8.06 -22.06
N GLN A 719 -15.05 7.90 -21.07
CA GLN A 719 -15.46 7.86 -19.67
C GLN A 719 -16.12 9.18 -19.25
N GLN A 720 -15.62 10.32 -19.71
CA GLN A 720 -16.24 11.62 -19.45
C GLN A 720 -17.63 11.72 -20.08
N MET A 721 -17.77 11.30 -21.35
CA MET A 721 -19.07 11.22 -22.01
C MET A 721 -20.04 10.31 -21.25
N LEU A 722 -19.57 9.15 -20.76
CA LEU A 722 -20.38 8.23 -19.97
C LEU A 722 -20.80 8.84 -18.62
N ALA A 723 -19.89 9.54 -17.93
CA ALA A 723 -20.19 10.21 -16.67
C ALA A 723 -21.27 11.29 -16.84
N ILE A 724 -21.17 12.10 -17.91
CA ILE A 724 -22.16 13.12 -18.25
C ILE A 724 -23.49 12.46 -18.65
N ALA A 725 -23.47 11.44 -19.50
CA ALA A 725 -24.67 10.71 -19.90
C ALA A 725 -25.39 10.08 -18.70
N ARG A 726 -24.64 9.47 -17.78
CA ARG A 726 -25.19 8.94 -16.52
C ARG A 726 -25.82 10.03 -15.65
N GLY A 727 -25.20 11.20 -15.53
CA GLY A 727 -25.80 12.34 -14.82
C GLY A 727 -27.11 12.82 -15.47
N LEU A 728 -27.17 12.84 -16.81
CA LEU A 728 -28.37 13.23 -17.56
C LEU A 728 -29.51 12.22 -17.46
N MET A 729 -29.22 10.92 -17.29
CA MET A 729 -30.24 9.88 -17.11
C MET A 729 -31.18 10.16 -15.93
N ALA A 730 -30.72 10.91 -14.92
CA ALA A 730 -31.51 11.32 -13.77
C ALA A 730 -32.56 12.41 -14.09
N ARG A 731 -32.56 12.99 -15.30
CA ARG A 731 -33.34 14.19 -15.68
C ARG A 731 -33.20 15.32 -14.65
N PRO A 732 -31.97 15.78 -14.37
CA PRO A 732 -31.75 16.80 -13.35
C PRO A 732 -32.38 18.14 -13.73
N ARG A 733 -32.87 18.87 -12.73
CA ARG A 733 -33.18 20.31 -12.81
C ARG A 733 -31.89 21.12 -12.94
N VAL A 734 -30.84 20.71 -12.20
CA VAL A 734 -29.54 21.35 -12.17
C VAL A 734 -28.44 20.30 -12.36
N LEU A 735 -27.65 20.46 -13.41
CA LEU A 735 -26.49 19.61 -13.69
C LEU A 735 -25.21 20.35 -13.31
N LEU A 736 -24.53 19.86 -12.28
CA LEU A 736 -23.23 20.36 -11.84
C LEU A 736 -22.13 19.57 -12.54
N LEU A 737 -21.23 20.26 -13.22
CA LEU A 737 -20.11 19.67 -13.95
C LEU A 737 -18.79 20.17 -13.35
N ASP A 738 -18.06 19.28 -12.70
CA ASP A 738 -16.73 19.60 -12.15
C ASP A 738 -15.65 19.16 -13.13
N GLU A 739 -14.93 20.12 -13.70
CA GLU A 739 -13.93 19.96 -14.77
C GLU A 739 -14.39 19.05 -15.94
N PRO A 740 -15.45 19.44 -16.69
CA PRO A 740 -16.00 18.59 -17.74
C PRO A 740 -15.20 18.53 -19.05
N SER A 741 -14.21 19.43 -19.20
CA SER A 741 -13.33 19.57 -20.37
C SER A 741 -12.24 18.50 -20.38
#